data_AF-A0A7M5XNW3-F1
#
_entry.id   AF-A0A7M5XNW3-F1
#
_cell.length_a   1.000
_cell.length_b   1.000
_cell.length_c   1.000
_cell.angle_alpha   90.00
_cell.angle_beta   90.00
_cell.angle_gamma   90.00
#
_symmetry.space_group_name_H-M   'P 1'
#
loop_
_entity.id
_entity.type
_entity.pdbx_description
1 polymer ?
#
loop_
_entity_poly.entity_id
_entity_poly.type
_entity_poly.pdbx_seq_one_letter_code
_entity_poly.pdbx_strand_id
1 'polypeptide(L)'
;RSCYKGIVGLKPISMEISSDNHSLVPVLLSAQKDHPEQISSVVPTRISSNVSFLIDLSKLSHPEDVLCDDFGAWKQTDTSTKYYLSSSHQLIKTDKTEDSLKVIRRNYKCLSDETLRKLIVSVSTKEGQHPILFIKYSFKGDPHDVTVKVHGNTKTSSASYSRTFKSTKLLLSEEAESVKCVNRATFNVEQAVGGIENAQSNGALPRDRKQTSYLKNKQKLYNNDPIYSITQLMNNYNENGTTKFVRSYTNDDGMPKFIAFLDQQIDDIINFCCNDTEGYRSLLFNDITFELGPFFLLLTVYTNTFLYTANTTTCPVMIGPMMLCLLKDQSTYDTLYDKITSKAPGIPIYMQGTASDCEQALRNALSKAFPHSLLFNCAIHGKKNISEKMTELGLSMRLQRIIKEDIFGDGGLIYASSWSSYESLCQTLKEKWEQLELAEKTKSSFVSYFERYKQDDIKEHMRVQLSRDAGFGDQVVTTNPIESGNAILKRWNAFQSKDPATFLQDAQSLVDEQTSNVQRAFLGLKSKYVVRPEFQNKIITQSQVDQMGKTKALQTIAKYRIDPKRFNEVKAYRPASKVPFSDLPETDKEELGVIPIEEVSNDPYVVLLTTFTRPDVDQLRRKANFIVSKNKVRSGFSKNHFIIQSESFKYRTVRLLADGRFACDHDCLGFERRRICAHSLAAAMYTDKVNQFLATFKNESINLTKLTLPSCLQRGAGKKKAPAKRKQPESVCTNVTLNDIFAEDQNGPDVTPPKHAAVVERSSSGMKMTLKTKPPKKPKLTETSSTPFHLIRITGNIRKCVGCGGKLKDGTSYDTQICVRHKENEYYLDKKMNTWKKTFSNVHYHCKLDC
;
A
#
# COMPACT_ATOMS: atom_id res chain seq x y z
N ARG A 1 48.29 25.07 18.83
CA ARG A 1 47.19 26.06 19.08
C ARG A 1 45.91 25.24 19.28
N SER A 2 45.08 25.51 20.28
CA SER A 2 43.89 24.67 20.55
C SER A 2 42.82 24.81 19.47
N CYS A 3 42.53 23.71 18.77
CA CYS A 3 41.85 23.68 17.46
C CYS A 3 40.38 24.16 17.45
N TYR A 4 39.73 24.28 18.60
CA TYR A 4 38.33 24.74 18.72
C TYR A 4 38.18 26.26 18.87
N LYS A 5 39.29 27.02 19.06
CA LYS A 5 39.25 28.48 19.21
C LYS A 5 38.93 29.16 17.87
N GLY A 6 37.65 29.35 17.61
CA GLY A 6 37.12 30.02 16.40
C GLY A 6 35.70 29.59 16.00
N ILE A 7 35.20 28.47 16.53
CA ILE A 7 33.84 27.99 16.22
C ILE A 7 32.81 28.83 17.00
N VAL A 8 32.06 29.67 16.28
CA VAL A 8 30.99 30.50 16.87
C VAL A 8 29.93 29.60 17.53
N GLY A 9 29.56 29.92 18.77
CA GLY A 9 28.60 29.14 19.56
C GLY A 9 29.16 27.90 20.26
N LEU A 10 30.45 27.56 20.08
CA LEU A 10 31.11 26.47 20.82
C LEU A 10 31.87 27.03 22.03
N LYS A 11 31.58 26.52 23.22
CA LYS A 11 32.02 27.11 24.49
C LYS A 11 32.60 26.05 25.45
N PRO A 12 33.93 25.99 25.63
CA PRO A 12 34.55 25.03 26.53
C PRO A 12 34.31 25.40 27.98
N ILE A 13 34.08 24.40 28.83
CA ILE A 13 34.00 24.59 30.29
C ILE A 13 35.41 24.87 30.83
N SER A 14 35.57 25.95 31.58
CA SER A 14 36.85 26.36 32.20
C SER A 14 37.06 25.75 33.60
N MET A 15 35.99 25.38 34.29
CA MET A 15 36.03 24.77 35.62
C MET A 15 36.34 23.26 35.55
N GLU A 16 37.11 22.75 36.50
CA GLU A 16 37.27 21.30 36.72
C GLU A 16 36.01 20.69 37.35
N ILE A 17 34.93 20.58 36.57
CA ILE A 17 33.74 19.84 37.00
C ILE A 17 34.13 18.37 37.16
N SER A 18 34.11 17.88 38.41
CA SER A 18 34.27 16.46 38.71
C SER A 18 33.27 15.65 37.91
N SER A 19 33.76 14.61 37.24
CA SER A 19 32.93 13.84 36.32
C SER A 19 31.94 12.89 36.99
N ASP A 20 31.86 12.85 38.33
CA ASP A 20 30.84 12.07 39.05
C ASP A 20 29.43 12.65 38.88
N ASN A 21 28.41 11.94 39.35
CA ASN A 21 27.01 12.36 39.15
C ASN A 21 26.55 13.42 40.17
N HIS A 22 27.10 13.47 41.38
CA HIS A 22 26.66 14.40 42.42
C HIS A 22 27.21 15.81 42.14
N SER A 23 28.42 15.93 41.56
CA SER A 23 28.93 17.22 41.07
C SER A 23 28.35 17.64 39.73
N LEU A 24 28.17 16.73 38.76
CA LEU A 24 27.81 17.10 37.39
C LEU A 24 26.31 17.37 37.18
N VAL A 25 25.42 16.62 37.84
CA VAL A 25 23.97 16.71 37.57
C VAL A 25 23.32 18.00 38.09
N PRO A 26 23.72 18.60 39.24
CA PRO A 26 23.19 19.90 39.65
C PRO A 26 23.54 21.00 38.62
N VAL A 27 24.80 21.02 38.16
CA VAL A 27 25.26 21.94 37.12
C VAL A 27 24.46 21.75 35.82
N LEU A 28 24.18 20.50 35.41
CA LEU A 28 23.35 20.24 34.23
C LEU A 28 21.94 20.82 34.38
N LEU A 29 21.33 20.71 35.57
CA LEU A 29 19.98 21.21 35.83
C LEU A 29 19.94 22.75 35.92
N SER A 30 20.95 23.39 36.51
CA SER A 30 20.95 24.84 36.76
C SER A 30 21.68 25.69 35.71
N ALA A 31 22.50 25.09 34.82
CA ALA A 31 23.34 25.83 33.87
C ALA A 31 22.61 26.86 33.01
N GLN A 32 21.35 26.65 32.62
CA GLN A 32 20.58 27.63 31.83
C GLN A 32 20.30 28.93 32.60
N LYS A 33 20.29 28.88 33.94
CA LYS A 33 20.11 30.02 34.83
C LYS A 33 21.45 30.56 35.32
N ASP A 34 22.35 29.67 35.76
CA ASP A 34 23.54 30.05 36.52
C ASP A 34 24.78 30.24 35.63
N HIS A 35 24.86 29.54 34.48
CA HIS A 35 26.01 29.54 33.57
C HIS A 35 25.65 29.57 32.05
N PRO A 36 24.68 30.39 31.59
CA PRO A 36 24.28 30.43 30.18
C PRO A 36 25.43 30.87 29.25
N GLU A 37 26.41 31.61 29.77
CA GLU A 37 27.63 31.98 29.07
C GLU A 37 28.52 30.79 28.73
N GLN A 38 28.42 29.65 29.42
CA GLN A 38 29.21 28.42 29.15
C GLN A 38 28.48 27.37 28.29
N ILE A 39 27.19 27.55 28.00
CA ILE A 39 26.41 26.62 27.18
C ILE A 39 26.75 26.78 25.69
N SER A 40 27.11 25.68 25.02
CA SER A 40 27.34 25.61 23.57
C SER A 40 26.04 25.37 22.80
N SER A 41 25.88 26.04 21.67
CA SER A 41 24.74 25.90 20.75
C SER A 41 25.03 25.05 19.51
N VAL A 42 26.26 24.52 19.38
CA VAL A 42 26.72 23.73 18.23
C VAL A 42 27.47 22.47 18.67
N VAL A 43 27.60 21.48 17.78
CA VAL A 43 28.32 20.23 18.06
C VAL A 43 29.85 20.46 17.99
N PRO A 44 30.63 20.04 19.01
CA PRO A 44 32.09 20.08 18.96
C PRO A 44 32.64 19.10 17.92
N THR A 45 33.61 19.52 17.12
CA THR A 45 34.24 18.72 16.07
C THR A 45 35.77 18.78 16.15
N ARG A 46 36.45 17.69 15.73
CA ARG A 46 37.93 17.60 15.55
C ARG A 46 38.80 18.08 16.75
N ILE A 47 38.30 17.94 17.97
CA ILE A 47 38.92 18.30 19.25
C ILE A 47 40.24 17.54 19.56
N SER A 48 41.40 18.19 19.42
CA SER A 48 42.73 17.62 19.72
C SER A 48 43.27 17.96 21.12
N SER A 49 42.38 18.16 22.09
CA SER A 49 42.72 18.48 23.48
C SER A 49 41.80 17.77 24.47
N ASN A 50 42.26 17.57 25.71
CA ASN A 50 41.36 17.25 26.83
C ASN A 50 40.47 18.46 27.12
N VAL A 51 39.14 18.33 26.96
CA VAL A 51 38.17 19.43 27.15
C VAL A 51 36.75 18.89 27.35
N SER A 52 35.90 19.68 28.02
CA SER A 52 34.48 19.37 28.22
C SER A 52 33.58 20.52 27.76
N PHE A 53 32.34 20.21 27.37
CA PHE A 53 31.34 21.18 26.91
C PHE A 53 29.98 20.88 27.52
N LEU A 54 29.22 21.93 27.85
CA LEU A 54 27.76 21.86 28.00
C LEU A 54 27.14 22.14 26.63
N ILE A 55 26.13 21.37 26.22
CA ILE A 55 25.46 21.53 24.92
C ILE A 55 23.96 21.60 25.12
N ASP A 56 23.33 22.63 24.56
CA ASP A 56 21.87 22.76 24.48
C ASP A 56 21.33 22.06 23.22
N LEU A 57 20.66 20.92 23.44
CA LEU A 57 20.03 20.12 22.40
C LEU A 57 18.89 20.84 21.69
N SER A 58 18.28 21.86 22.31
CA SER A 58 17.22 22.68 21.68
C SER A 58 17.76 23.64 20.60
N LYS A 59 19.10 23.81 20.52
CA LYS A 59 19.77 24.62 19.48
C LYS A 59 20.31 23.77 18.33
N LEU A 60 20.29 22.45 18.45
CA LEU A 60 20.70 21.53 17.37
C LEU A 60 19.50 21.19 16.48
N SER A 61 19.73 21.09 15.16
CA SER A 61 18.70 20.68 14.20
C SER A 61 18.13 19.28 14.46
N HIS A 62 18.87 18.41 15.15
CA HIS A 62 18.34 17.19 15.77
C HIS A 62 19.22 16.76 16.96
N PRO A 63 18.66 16.32 18.12
CA PRO A 63 19.45 15.98 19.31
C PRO A 63 20.55 14.93 19.11
N GLU A 64 20.33 13.91 18.27
CA GLU A 64 21.36 12.91 17.91
C GLU A 64 22.57 13.48 17.11
N ASP A 65 22.53 14.71 16.62
CA ASP A 65 23.64 15.31 15.86
C ASP A 65 24.91 15.43 16.72
N VAL A 66 24.75 15.58 18.04
CA VAL A 66 25.83 15.55 19.04
C VAL A 66 26.67 14.26 19.04
N LEU A 67 26.18 13.19 18.38
CA LEU A 67 26.90 11.93 18.19
C LEU A 67 27.85 11.94 16.98
N CYS A 68 27.95 13.07 16.26
CA CYS A 68 28.68 13.26 15.01
C CYS A 68 29.68 14.43 15.13
N ASP A 69 30.93 14.10 15.44
CA ASP A 69 31.99 15.04 15.87
C ASP A 69 33.22 15.03 14.93
N ASP A 70 33.01 14.62 13.68
CA ASP A 70 34.01 14.43 12.62
C ASP A 70 35.14 13.41 12.89
N PHE A 71 35.24 12.78 14.07
CA PHE A 71 36.21 11.69 14.32
C PHE A 71 35.86 10.35 13.64
N GLY A 72 34.69 10.28 13.02
CA GLY A 72 34.20 9.14 12.26
C GLY A 72 33.47 8.11 13.12
N ALA A 73 34.07 6.93 13.28
CA ALA A 73 33.40 5.79 13.92
C ALA A 73 33.80 5.65 15.41
N TRP A 74 32.77 5.59 16.27
CA TRP A 74 32.90 5.40 17.71
C TRP A 74 32.34 4.04 18.13
N LYS A 75 33.06 3.32 18.99
CA LYS A 75 32.54 2.14 19.68
C LYS A 75 32.09 2.54 21.08
N GLN A 76 30.80 2.36 21.39
CA GLN A 76 30.29 2.46 22.75
C GLN A 76 30.89 1.30 23.58
N THR A 77 31.54 1.61 24.69
CA THR A 77 32.27 0.63 25.52
C THR A 77 31.53 0.27 26.80
N ASP A 78 30.75 1.22 27.33
CA ASP A 78 29.99 1.07 28.58
C ASP A 78 28.79 2.04 28.56
N THR A 79 27.75 1.73 29.34
CA THR A 79 26.59 2.59 29.56
C THR A 79 25.97 2.32 30.93
N SER A 80 26.09 3.28 31.84
CA SER A 80 25.43 3.21 33.16
C SER A 80 24.20 4.11 33.19
N THR A 81 23.09 3.56 33.69
CA THR A 81 21.89 4.33 34.05
C THR A 81 21.76 4.30 35.57
N LYS A 82 21.48 5.45 36.20
CA LYS A 82 21.22 5.60 37.63
C LYS A 82 20.04 6.55 37.85
N TYR A 83 19.27 6.34 38.91
CA TYR A 83 18.13 7.18 39.28
C TYR A 83 18.45 8.01 40.53
N TYR A 84 17.97 9.25 40.57
CA TYR A 84 18.21 10.20 41.66
C TYR A 84 16.97 11.01 41.99
N LEU A 85 16.78 11.35 43.27
CA LEU A 85 15.94 12.46 43.69
C LEU A 85 16.82 13.69 43.86
N SER A 86 16.33 14.85 43.42
CA SER A 86 17.02 16.14 43.58
C SER A 86 16.29 16.96 44.64
N SER A 87 16.90 17.14 45.81
CA SER A 87 16.51 18.17 46.76
C SER A 87 17.29 19.46 46.47
N SER A 88 16.93 20.57 47.12
CA SER A 88 17.49 21.91 46.87
C SER A 88 19.02 22.00 46.95
N HIS A 89 19.67 21.07 47.66
CA HIS A 89 21.13 21.06 47.86
C HIS A 89 21.79 19.67 47.71
N GLN A 90 21.05 18.58 47.47
CA GLN A 90 21.63 17.24 47.35
C GLN A 90 20.92 16.33 46.34
N LEU A 91 21.72 15.50 45.66
CA LEU A 91 21.26 14.38 44.85
C LEU A 91 21.33 13.08 45.63
N ILE A 92 20.17 12.51 45.94
CA ILE A 92 20.04 11.23 46.65
C ILE A 92 19.83 10.13 45.61
N LYS A 93 20.72 9.13 45.57
CA LYS A 93 20.56 7.97 44.69
C LYS A 93 19.34 7.17 45.14
N THR A 94 18.42 6.87 44.23
CA THR A 94 17.20 6.11 44.48
C THR A 94 17.04 4.97 43.45
N ASP A 95 16.01 4.16 43.63
CA ASP A 95 15.45 3.30 42.58
C ASP A 95 14.43 4.08 41.72
N LYS A 96 13.93 3.45 40.65
CA LYS A 96 13.07 4.12 39.66
C LYS A 96 11.68 4.44 40.23
N THR A 97 11.46 5.69 40.65
CA THR A 97 10.15 6.27 40.99
C THR A 97 9.69 7.28 39.91
N GLU A 98 8.44 7.73 39.97
CA GLU A 98 7.88 8.66 38.97
C GLU A 98 8.58 10.03 38.97
N ASP A 99 8.96 10.54 40.13
CA ASP A 99 9.74 11.78 40.28
C ASP A 99 11.27 11.58 40.18
N SER A 100 11.76 10.37 39.85
CA SER A 100 13.20 10.12 39.79
C SER A 100 13.86 10.65 38.50
N LEU A 101 14.91 11.44 38.67
CA LEU A 101 15.79 11.87 37.59
C LEU A 101 16.59 10.68 37.06
N LYS A 102 16.43 10.38 35.77
CA LYS A 102 17.16 9.32 35.08
C LYS A 102 18.46 9.89 34.49
N VAL A 103 19.60 9.51 35.07
CA VAL A 103 20.93 9.94 34.63
C VAL A 103 21.57 8.82 33.82
N ILE A 104 21.84 9.06 32.53
CA ILE A 104 22.45 8.09 31.62
C ILE A 104 23.85 8.59 31.23
N ARG A 105 24.86 7.78 31.52
CA ARG A 105 26.26 7.99 31.10
C ARG A 105 26.59 7.00 29.99
N ARG A 106 27.18 7.48 28.88
CA ARG A 106 27.60 6.64 27.75
C ARG A 106 29.08 6.88 27.47
N ASN A 107 29.87 5.82 27.55
CA ASN A 107 31.32 5.84 27.32
C ASN A 107 31.65 5.32 25.91
N TYR A 108 32.54 6.02 25.21
CA TYR A 108 32.94 5.71 23.84
C TYR A 108 34.46 5.71 23.67
N LYS A 109 34.97 4.73 22.90
CA LYS A 109 36.33 4.70 22.35
C LYS A 109 36.28 5.02 20.86
N CYS A 110 37.17 5.89 20.39
CA CYS A 110 37.30 6.16 18.96
C CYS A 110 37.87 4.92 18.24
N LEU A 111 37.52 4.71 16.97
CA LEU A 111 38.12 3.67 16.13
C LEU A 111 39.24 4.22 15.22
N SER A 112 39.23 5.54 14.98
CA SER A 112 40.32 6.26 14.30
C SER A 112 41.58 6.29 15.16
N ASP A 113 41.46 6.71 16.43
CA ASP A 113 42.54 6.67 17.43
C ASP A 113 42.14 5.79 18.62
N GLU A 114 43.11 5.04 19.16
CA GLU A 114 42.92 4.19 20.33
C GLU A 114 43.12 4.89 21.68
N THR A 115 43.69 6.10 21.73
CA THR A 115 43.86 6.88 22.95
C THR A 115 42.60 7.68 23.32
N LEU A 116 41.93 8.27 22.32
CA LEU A 116 40.78 9.17 22.47
C LEU A 116 39.53 8.46 23.01
N ARG A 117 38.94 9.07 24.05
CA ARG A 117 37.66 8.71 24.65
C ARG A 117 36.69 9.87 24.56
N LYS A 118 35.41 9.53 24.49
CA LYS A 118 34.28 10.46 24.66
C LYS A 118 33.34 9.93 25.73
N LEU A 119 33.01 10.77 26.69
CA LEU A 119 31.93 10.57 27.65
C LEU A 119 30.77 11.49 27.29
N ILE A 120 29.55 10.97 27.26
CA ILE A 120 28.32 11.77 27.18
C ILE A 120 27.47 11.47 28.42
N VAL A 121 26.99 12.51 29.11
CA VAL A 121 26.04 12.39 30.23
C VAL A 121 24.78 13.18 29.91
N SER A 122 23.63 12.51 29.97
CA SER A 122 22.31 13.08 29.67
C SER A 122 21.34 12.78 30.82
N VAL A 123 20.56 13.78 31.24
CA VAL A 123 19.52 13.66 32.26
C VAL A 123 18.14 13.56 31.59
N SER A 124 17.18 12.89 32.23
CA SER A 124 15.77 12.92 31.84
C SER A 124 14.89 13.03 33.10
N THR A 125 13.87 13.87 33.01
CA THR A 125 12.83 14.10 34.02
C THR A 125 11.57 13.33 33.65
N LYS A 126 10.49 13.47 34.43
CA LYS A 126 9.14 12.99 34.06
C LYS A 126 8.54 13.70 32.83
N GLU A 127 9.02 14.89 32.51
CA GLU A 127 8.56 15.70 31.36
C GLU A 127 9.33 15.38 30.06
N GLY A 128 10.47 14.70 30.14
CA GLY A 128 11.24 14.26 28.97
C GLY A 128 12.75 14.28 29.16
N GLN A 129 13.49 14.42 28.06
CA GLN A 129 14.94 14.59 28.11
C GLN A 129 15.28 16.05 28.43
N HIS A 130 16.16 16.28 29.41
CA HIS A 130 16.65 17.62 29.75
C HIS A 130 17.42 18.22 28.56
N PRO A 131 17.18 19.48 28.16
CA PRO A 131 17.82 20.07 26.97
C PRO A 131 19.35 20.16 27.09
N ILE A 132 19.91 20.32 28.29
CA ILE A 132 21.37 20.40 28.46
C ILE A 132 21.97 19.01 28.67
N LEU A 133 23.01 18.69 27.90
CA LEU A 133 23.89 17.54 28.15
C LEU A 133 25.33 17.98 28.41
N PHE A 134 26.12 17.07 28.99
CA PHE A 134 27.57 17.21 29.17
C PHE A 134 28.29 16.24 28.24
N ILE A 135 29.33 16.72 27.59
CA ILE A 135 30.25 15.92 26.78
C ILE A 135 31.71 16.22 27.18
N LYS A 136 32.52 15.18 27.32
CA LYS A 136 33.96 15.29 27.62
C LYS A 136 34.78 14.45 26.64
N TYR A 137 35.81 15.08 26.08
CA TYR A 137 36.85 14.45 25.27
C TYR A 137 38.12 14.30 26.12
N SER A 138 38.75 13.12 26.06
CA SER A 138 39.99 12.86 26.80
C SER A 138 40.89 11.85 26.09
N PHE A 139 42.17 12.17 25.96
CA PHE A 139 43.21 11.31 25.42
C PHE A 139 43.83 10.45 26.52
N LYS A 140 44.31 9.25 26.16
CA LYS A 140 45.13 8.41 27.06
C LYS A 140 46.61 8.67 26.77
N GLY A 141 47.19 9.62 27.49
CA GLY A 141 48.49 10.21 27.17
C GLY A 141 48.30 11.62 26.60
N ASP A 142 49.33 12.14 25.96
CA ASP A 142 49.33 13.52 25.48
C ASP A 142 48.30 13.77 24.35
N PRO A 143 47.53 14.87 24.39
CA PRO A 143 46.58 15.20 23.34
C PRO A 143 47.26 15.53 22.01
N HIS A 144 46.65 15.08 20.91
CA HIS A 144 47.21 15.20 19.57
C HIS A 144 46.10 15.23 18.50
N ASP A 145 46.45 15.65 17.28
CA ASP A 145 45.52 15.67 16.15
C ASP A 145 45.23 14.25 15.63
N VAL A 146 43.95 13.91 15.45
CA VAL A 146 43.50 12.55 15.11
C VAL A 146 43.22 12.39 13.62
N THR A 147 44.04 11.59 12.95
CA THR A 147 43.81 11.17 11.56
C THR A 147 42.65 10.19 11.48
N VAL A 148 41.54 10.60 10.84
CA VAL A 148 40.31 9.81 10.72
C VAL A 148 40.49 8.66 9.72
N LYS A 149 40.28 7.43 10.17
CA LYS A 149 40.47 6.23 9.34
C LYS A 149 39.36 6.07 8.28
N VAL A 150 39.68 5.33 7.22
CA VAL A 150 38.70 4.84 6.24
C VAL A 150 37.71 3.88 6.91
N HIS A 151 36.48 3.77 6.38
CA HIS A 151 35.48 2.88 6.95
C HIS A 151 35.86 1.40 6.79
N GLY A 152 35.81 0.61 7.86
CA GLY A 152 36.36 -0.76 7.90
C GLY A 152 35.78 -1.78 6.90
N ASN A 153 34.64 -1.50 6.28
CA ASN A 153 34.06 -2.33 5.21
C ASN A 153 34.54 -1.94 3.80
N THR A 154 35.29 -0.85 3.66
CA THR A 154 35.67 -0.26 2.37
C THR A 154 37.05 -0.72 1.93
N LYS A 155 37.13 -1.44 0.80
CA LYS A 155 38.37 -2.04 0.29
C LYS A 155 39.11 -1.22 -0.78
N THR A 156 38.51 -0.12 -1.25
CA THR A 156 38.90 0.55 -2.51
C THR A 156 38.84 2.08 -2.47
N SER A 157 38.66 2.69 -1.29
CA SER A 157 38.63 4.15 -1.15
C SER A 157 39.57 4.59 -0.04
N SER A 158 40.35 5.63 -0.31
CA SER A 158 41.23 6.34 0.61
C SER A 158 40.51 7.41 1.45
N ALA A 159 39.23 7.71 1.16
CA ALA A 159 38.48 8.76 1.84
C ALA A 159 38.19 8.39 3.30
N SER A 160 38.46 9.34 4.20
CA SER A 160 38.17 9.22 5.63
C SER A 160 36.65 9.12 5.88
N TYR A 161 36.26 8.38 6.92
CA TYR A 161 34.84 8.18 7.23
C TYR A 161 34.28 9.32 8.09
N SER A 162 33.53 10.25 7.50
CA SER A 162 32.65 11.15 8.26
C SER A 162 31.35 10.44 8.63
N ARG A 163 30.80 10.72 9.82
CA ARG A 163 29.45 10.30 10.22
C ARG A 163 28.48 11.45 9.92
N THR A 164 27.66 11.31 8.88
CA THR A 164 26.60 12.29 8.59
C THR A 164 25.69 12.48 9.80
N PHE A 165 25.21 13.70 10.02
CA PHE A 165 24.24 14.10 11.04
C PHE A 165 22.91 13.35 10.87
N LYS A 166 22.06 13.36 11.90
CA LYS A 166 20.71 12.80 11.86
C LYS A 166 19.74 13.76 11.19
N SER A 167 19.82 15.07 11.46
CA SER A 167 19.07 16.11 10.74
C SER A 167 19.25 16.01 9.22
N THR A 168 20.48 16.03 8.71
CA THR A 168 20.80 15.86 7.28
C THR A 168 20.26 14.54 6.70
N LYS A 169 20.17 13.46 7.49
CA LYS A 169 19.57 12.20 7.02
C LYS A 169 18.06 12.26 6.88
N LEU A 170 17.37 13.08 7.66
CA LEU A 170 15.92 13.30 7.55
C LEU A 170 15.62 14.15 6.32
N LEU A 171 16.33 15.27 6.15
CA LEU A 171 16.28 16.10 4.93
C LEU A 171 16.60 15.28 3.66
N LEU A 172 17.62 14.41 3.69
CA LEU A 172 17.92 13.48 2.58
C LEU A 172 16.85 12.39 2.38
N SER A 173 16.01 12.09 3.37
CA SER A 173 14.89 11.16 3.24
C SER A 173 13.71 11.83 2.52
N GLU A 174 13.38 13.05 2.94
CA GLU A 174 12.30 13.90 2.41
C GLU A 174 12.59 14.33 0.95
N GLU A 175 13.79 14.87 0.68
CA GLU A 175 14.19 15.25 -0.68
C GLU A 175 14.41 14.05 -1.61
N ALA A 176 14.71 12.87 -1.05
CA ALA A 176 14.72 11.63 -1.82
C ALA A 176 13.31 11.12 -2.15
N GLU A 177 12.24 11.59 -1.51
CA GLU A 177 10.87 11.30 -1.90
C GLU A 177 10.39 12.32 -2.96
N SER A 178 10.52 13.62 -2.66
CA SER A 178 10.08 14.71 -3.54
C SER A 178 10.77 14.70 -4.92
N VAL A 179 12.09 14.48 -4.97
CA VAL A 179 12.90 14.60 -6.19
C VAL A 179 13.23 13.24 -6.81
N LYS A 180 12.73 13.01 -8.04
CA LYS A 180 13.02 11.78 -8.81
C LYS A 180 14.52 11.52 -9.04
N CYS A 181 15.32 12.57 -9.25
CA CYS A 181 16.77 12.46 -9.50
C CYS A 181 17.59 12.49 -8.20
N VAL A 182 18.28 11.38 -7.90
CA VAL A 182 19.12 11.22 -6.70
C VAL A 182 20.23 12.28 -6.60
N ASN A 183 20.84 12.68 -7.73
CA ASN A 183 21.87 13.73 -7.72
C ASN A 183 21.28 15.08 -7.26
N ARG A 184 20.09 15.44 -7.77
CA ARG A 184 19.43 16.69 -7.41
C ARG A 184 18.96 16.69 -5.95
N ALA A 185 18.39 15.60 -5.46
CA ALA A 185 18.06 15.45 -4.03
C ALA A 185 19.29 15.63 -3.13
N THR A 186 20.45 15.07 -3.53
CA THR A 186 21.70 15.19 -2.77
C THR A 186 22.19 16.65 -2.75
N PHE A 187 22.21 17.31 -3.92
CA PHE A 187 22.64 18.71 -4.05
C PHE A 187 21.68 19.69 -3.35
N ASN A 188 20.36 19.47 -3.45
CA ASN A 188 19.36 20.29 -2.77
C ASN A 188 19.60 20.33 -1.25
N VAL A 189 19.87 19.16 -0.62
CA VAL A 189 20.17 19.10 0.81
C VAL A 189 21.57 19.66 1.14
N GLU A 190 22.56 19.46 0.27
CA GLU A 190 23.89 20.07 0.41
C GLU A 190 23.81 21.61 0.48
N GLN A 191 23.00 22.22 -0.38
CA GLN A 191 22.72 23.67 -0.34
C GLN A 191 21.90 24.06 0.89
N ALA A 192 20.89 23.27 1.27
CA ALA A 192 20.04 23.54 2.44
C ALA A 192 20.79 23.53 3.78
N VAL A 193 21.93 22.84 3.89
CA VAL A 193 22.81 22.86 5.07
C VAL A 193 23.94 23.90 4.99
N GLY A 194 23.90 24.82 4.02
CA GLY A 194 24.85 25.92 3.86
C GLY A 194 25.94 25.72 2.80
N GLY A 195 25.89 24.60 2.05
CA GLY A 195 26.93 24.23 1.09
C GLY A 195 28.27 23.90 1.75
N ILE A 196 29.31 23.67 0.94
CA ILE A 196 30.66 23.32 1.42
C ILE A 196 31.27 24.44 2.29
N GLU A 197 30.90 25.69 2.05
CA GLU A 197 31.49 26.88 2.70
C GLU A 197 30.89 27.17 4.09
N ASN A 198 29.57 26.99 4.27
CA ASN A 198 28.86 27.40 5.50
C ASN A 198 28.33 26.22 6.34
N ALA A 199 28.48 24.97 5.87
CA ALA A 199 28.08 23.81 6.66
C ALA A 199 28.94 23.64 7.92
N GLN A 200 28.28 23.45 9.07
CA GLN A 200 28.91 23.37 10.40
C GLN A 200 30.00 22.28 10.53
N SER A 201 29.96 21.22 9.70
CA SER A 201 30.95 20.11 9.73
C SER A 201 30.86 19.21 8.50
N ASN A 202 31.82 18.29 8.36
CA ASN A 202 31.77 17.23 7.35
C ASN A 202 30.66 16.19 7.65
N GLY A 203 30.16 16.18 8.88
CA GLY A 203 28.94 15.47 9.28
C GLY A 203 27.65 16.17 8.84
N ALA A 204 27.62 17.50 8.75
CA ALA A 204 26.42 18.24 8.33
C ALA A 204 26.09 18.02 6.84
N LEU A 205 27.10 17.75 6.01
CA LEU A 205 26.94 17.52 4.57
C LEU A 205 26.46 16.09 4.22
N PRO A 206 25.69 15.90 3.13
CA PRO A 206 25.46 14.59 2.51
C PRO A 206 26.80 13.91 2.15
N ARG A 207 27.00 12.63 2.50
CA ARG A 207 28.31 11.97 2.26
C ARG A 207 28.55 11.66 0.78
N ASP A 208 27.57 11.04 0.13
CA ASP A 208 27.61 10.77 -1.31
C ASP A 208 26.22 10.44 -1.88
N ARG A 209 26.13 10.38 -3.22
CA ARG A 209 24.95 9.91 -3.96
C ARG A 209 24.47 8.51 -3.50
N LYS A 210 25.38 7.63 -3.04
CA LYS A 210 25.01 6.27 -2.62
C LYS A 210 24.25 6.28 -1.30
N GLN A 211 24.53 7.21 -0.38
CA GLN A 211 23.72 7.44 0.83
C GLN A 211 22.28 7.79 0.45
N THR A 212 22.07 8.78 -0.41
CA THR A 212 20.74 9.19 -0.89
C THR A 212 20.03 8.07 -1.64
N SER A 213 20.76 7.32 -2.48
CA SER A 213 20.24 6.13 -3.18
C SER A 213 19.86 5.00 -2.20
N TYR A 214 20.65 4.78 -1.14
CA TYR A 214 20.38 3.79 -0.11
C TYR A 214 19.16 4.15 0.72
N LEU A 215 18.99 5.42 1.12
CA LEU A 215 17.78 5.89 1.81
C LEU A 215 16.55 5.68 0.92
N LYS A 216 16.60 6.14 -0.34
CA LYS A 216 15.53 5.97 -1.34
C LYS A 216 15.14 4.52 -1.60
N ASN A 217 16.12 3.61 -1.65
CA ASN A 217 15.86 2.18 -1.85
C ASN A 217 15.45 1.47 -0.55
N LYS A 218 15.87 1.97 0.62
CA LYS A 218 15.43 1.48 1.93
C LYS A 218 13.96 1.82 2.18
N GLN A 219 13.54 3.07 1.92
CA GLN A 219 12.12 3.47 1.90
C GLN A 219 11.30 2.53 1.00
N LYS A 220 11.73 2.33 -0.25
CA LYS A 220 11.08 1.38 -1.18
C LYS A 220 10.98 -0.05 -0.67
N LEU A 221 11.93 -0.55 0.13
CA LEU A 221 11.84 -1.89 0.68
C LEU A 221 10.74 -2.00 1.75
N TYR A 222 10.52 -0.96 2.56
CA TYR A 222 9.45 -0.96 3.57
C TYR A 222 8.07 -0.70 2.96
N ASN A 223 7.97 0.21 1.98
CA ASN A 223 6.72 0.52 1.29
C ASN A 223 6.26 -0.61 0.34
N ASN A 224 7.10 -1.62 0.10
CA ASN A 224 6.78 -2.79 -0.74
C ASN A 224 6.09 -3.95 0.03
N ASP A 225 5.88 -3.83 1.35
CA ASP A 225 5.01 -4.73 2.11
C ASP A 225 3.67 -4.01 2.42
N PRO A 226 2.57 -4.38 1.72
CA PRO A 226 1.26 -3.75 1.95
C PRO A 226 0.68 -4.04 3.33
N ILE A 227 0.99 -5.22 3.92
CA ILE A 227 0.48 -5.61 5.23
C ILE A 227 1.20 -4.80 6.31
N TYR A 228 2.52 -4.65 6.21
CA TYR A 228 3.28 -3.77 7.11
C TYR A 228 2.85 -2.30 6.97
N SER A 229 2.66 -1.81 5.74
CA SER A 229 2.21 -0.44 5.47
C SER A 229 0.82 -0.16 6.04
N ILE A 230 -0.14 -1.09 5.89
CA ILE A 230 -1.46 -0.96 6.53
C ILE A 230 -1.37 -1.15 8.05
N THR A 231 -0.46 -1.99 8.56
CA THR A 231 -0.24 -2.12 10.00
C THR A 231 0.28 -0.81 10.61
N GLN A 232 1.12 -0.06 9.89
CA GLN A 232 1.47 1.32 10.29
C GLN A 232 0.26 2.25 10.26
N LEU A 233 -0.59 2.20 9.22
CA LEU A 233 -1.86 2.96 9.19
C LEU A 233 -2.85 2.56 10.30
N MET A 234 -2.76 1.34 10.83
CA MET A 234 -3.53 0.91 12.00
C MET A 234 -2.95 1.40 13.34
N ASN A 235 -1.71 1.86 13.38
CA ASN A 235 -0.99 2.19 14.62
C ASN A 235 -0.69 3.70 14.78
N ASN A 236 -0.31 4.38 13.68
CA ASN A 236 0.24 5.75 13.72
C ASN A 236 -0.80 6.85 14.08
N TYR A 237 -2.10 6.54 14.12
CA TYR A 237 -3.15 7.53 14.40
C TYR A 237 -3.35 7.84 15.89
N ASN A 238 -2.74 7.06 16.80
CA ASN A 238 -2.91 7.26 18.25
C ASN A 238 -2.19 8.51 18.79
N GLU A 239 -1.23 9.09 18.07
CA GLU A 239 -0.38 10.19 18.58
C GLU A 239 -0.99 11.60 18.36
N ASN A 240 -1.87 11.77 17.37
CA ASN A 240 -2.40 13.08 16.95
C ASN A 240 -3.91 13.29 17.22
N GLY A 241 -4.57 12.37 17.94
CA GLY A 241 -5.99 12.49 18.30
C GLY A 241 -7.00 12.35 17.15
N THR A 242 -6.55 11.98 15.96
CA THR A 242 -7.41 11.69 14.79
C THR A 242 -8.04 10.30 14.89
N THR A 243 -9.25 10.14 14.35
CA THR A 243 -10.00 8.88 14.46
C THR A 243 -9.43 7.80 13.54
N LYS A 244 -9.26 6.58 14.09
CA LYS A 244 -8.68 5.43 13.39
C LYS A 244 -9.60 4.92 12.28
N PHE A 245 -9.29 5.24 11.02
CA PHE A 245 -10.09 4.80 9.86
C PHE A 245 -9.97 3.29 9.61
N VAL A 246 -8.76 2.73 9.52
CA VAL A 246 -8.56 1.28 9.35
C VAL A 246 -8.82 0.55 10.68
N ARG A 247 -9.96 -0.14 10.78
CA ARG A 247 -10.46 -0.72 12.03
C ARG A 247 -9.84 -2.08 12.35
N SER A 248 -9.70 -2.93 11.35
CA SER A 248 -9.18 -4.29 11.53
C SER A 248 -8.60 -4.85 10.24
N TYR A 249 -7.52 -5.60 10.43
CA TYR A 249 -6.97 -6.56 9.49
C TYR A 249 -7.32 -7.97 10.00
N THR A 250 -7.82 -8.82 9.11
CA THR A 250 -7.97 -10.26 9.33
C THR A 250 -7.33 -11.01 8.17
N ASN A 251 -6.94 -12.27 8.38
CA ASN A 251 -6.18 -13.05 7.40
C ASN A 251 -6.60 -14.53 7.45
N ASP A 252 -7.90 -14.74 7.25
CA ASP A 252 -8.53 -16.04 7.39
C ASP A 252 -8.13 -16.91 6.20
N ASP A 253 -7.57 -18.10 6.45
CA ASP A 253 -7.02 -19.02 5.45
C ASP A 253 -6.03 -18.43 4.43
N GLY A 254 -5.38 -17.31 4.77
CA GLY A 254 -4.46 -16.58 3.91
C GLY A 254 -5.13 -15.54 3.00
N MET A 255 -6.40 -15.20 3.24
CA MET A 255 -7.13 -14.14 2.55
C MET A 255 -7.11 -12.86 3.40
N PRO A 256 -6.24 -11.88 3.10
CA PRO A 256 -6.22 -10.60 3.81
C PRO A 256 -7.51 -9.81 3.55
N LYS A 257 -8.21 -9.45 4.64
CA LYS A 257 -9.37 -8.55 4.62
C LYS A 257 -9.05 -7.30 5.42
N PHE A 258 -9.29 -6.12 4.85
CA PHE A 258 -9.02 -4.83 5.49
C PHE A 258 -10.31 -4.02 5.60
N ILE A 259 -10.81 -3.82 6.83
CA ILE A 259 -12.07 -3.12 7.09
C ILE A 259 -11.78 -1.69 7.56
N ALA A 260 -12.42 -0.70 6.92
CA ALA A 260 -12.20 0.72 7.20
C ALA A 260 -13.52 1.52 7.31
N PHE A 261 -13.60 2.36 8.35
CA PHE A 261 -14.64 3.35 8.57
C PHE A 261 -14.28 4.35 9.68
N LEU A 262 -14.84 5.56 9.65
CA LEU A 262 -14.90 6.50 10.77
C LEU A 262 -16.09 6.19 11.69
N ASP A 263 -16.00 6.58 12.96
CA ASP A 263 -17.12 6.39 13.91
C ASP A 263 -18.35 7.21 13.48
N GLN A 264 -18.13 8.37 12.85
CA GLN A 264 -19.18 9.21 12.26
C GLN A 264 -20.00 8.47 11.19
N GLN A 265 -19.38 7.62 10.36
CA GLN A 265 -20.11 6.86 9.33
C GLN A 265 -21.08 5.84 9.95
N ILE A 266 -20.76 5.32 11.15
CA ILE A 266 -21.67 4.45 11.91
C ILE A 266 -22.79 5.28 12.56
N ASP A 267 -22.48 6.45 13.12
CA ASP A 267 -23.49 7.41 13.59
C ASP A 267 -24.45 7.85 12.49
N ASP A 268 -23.94 8.08 11.28
CA ASP A 268 -24.73 8.48 10.11
C ASP A 268 -25.63 7.32 9.62
N ILE A 269 -25.14 6.07 9.58
CA ILE A 269 -25.98 4.90 9.28
C ILE A 269 -27.11 4.74 10.31
N ILE A 270 -26.84 4.98 11.60
CA ILE A 270 -27.89 4.97 12.62
C ILE A 270 -28.87 6.12 12.38
N ASN A 271 -28.38 7.30 12.03
CA ASN A 271 -29.20 8.50 11.84
C ASN A 271 -30.06 8.48 10.56
N PHE A 272 -29.58 7.88 9.48
CA PHE A 272 -30.24 7.90 8.16
C PHE A 272 -30.88 6.56 7.78
N CYS A 273 -30.26 5.43 8.14
CA CYS A 273 -30.74 4.10 7.74
C CYS A 273 -31.53 3.36 8.84
N CYS A 274 -31.45 3.83 10.10
CA CYS A 274 -32.19 3.26 11.22
C CYS A 274 -33.26 4.20 11.80
N ASN A 275 -33.54 5.35 11.16
CA ASN A 275 -34.63 6.25 11.58
C ASN A 275 -35.99 5.83 11.00
N ASP A 276 -37.06 6.23 11.67
CA ASP A 276 -38.45 5.89 11.30
C ASP A 276 -39.19 7.09 10.65
N THR A 277 -38.50 8.17 10.32
CA THR A 277 -39.14 9.43 9.88
C THR A 277 -39.37 9.41 8.37
N GLU A 278 -40.63 9.30 7.96
CA GLU A 278 -41.06 9.31 6.56
C GLU A 278 -40.46 10.50 5.78
N GLY A 279 -39.94 10.25 4.56
CA GLY A 279 -39.27 11.28 3.75
C GLY A 279 -37.83 11.62 4.16
N TYR A 280 -37.27 10.97 5.20
CA TYR A 280 -35.91 11.18 5.70
C TYR A 280 -35.10 9.89 5.95
N ARG A 281 -35.63 8.74 5.50
CA ARG A 281 -34.96 7.44 5.54
C ARG A 281 -33.96 7.29 4.38
N SER A 282 -32.89 6.52 4.58
CA SER A 282 -31.96 6.07 3.54
C SER A 282 -31.85 4.54 3.54
N LEU A 283 -31.92 3.91 2.38
CA LEU A 283 -31.39 2.56 2.20
C LEU A 283 -29.87 2.55 2.47
N LEU A 284 -29.35 1.44 2.98
CA LEU A 284 -27.92 1.12 2.92
C LEU A 284 -27.65 0.33 1.63
N PHE A 285 -27.04 0.96 0.63
CA PHE A 285 -26.70 0.30 -0.63
C PHE A 285 -25.32 -0.37 -0.52
N ASN A 286 -25.17 -1.54 -1.13
CA ASN A 286 -23.97 -2.37 -1.09
C ASN A 286 -23.62 -2.82 -2.51
N ASP A 287 -22.34 -2.75 -2.88
CA ASP A 287 -21.80 -3.27 -4.13
C ASP A 287 -20.35 -3.74 -3.93
N ILE A 288 -19.89 -4.64 -4.78
CA ILE A 288 -18.51 -5.10 -4.80
C ILE A 288 -17.82 -4.68 -6.10
N THR A 289 -17.21 -3.50 -6.04
CA THR A 289 -16.62 -2.84 -7.21
C THR A 289 -15.19 -3.31 -7.51
N PHE A 290 -14.81 -3.13 -8.77
CA PHE A 290 -13.58 -3.63 -9.37
C PHE A 290 -12.66 -2.48 -9.84
N GLU A 291 -11.46 -2.84 -10.35
CA GLU A 291 -10.50 -1.98 -11.06
C GLU A 291 -9.65 -1.01 -10.20
N LEU A 292 -9.96 -0.84 -8.91
CA LEU A 292 -9.28 0.12 -8.02
C LEU A 292 -7.89 -0.34 -7.53
N GLY A 293 -7.56 -1.62 -7.65
CA GLY A 293 -6.33 -2.22 -7.15
C GLY A 293 -6.29 -3.74 -7.37
N PRO A 294 -5.29 -4.45 -6.84
CA PRO A 294 -5.21 -5.92 -6.87
C PRO A 294 -6.11 -6.56 -5.79
N PHE A 295 -7.35 -6.08 -5.67
CA PHE A 295 -8.34 -6.47 -4.67
C PHE A 295 -9.76 -6.14 -5.16
N PHE A 296 -10.77 -6.78 -4.58
CA PHE A 296 -12.14 -6.32 -4.64
C PHE A 296 -12.43 -5.32 -3.51
N LEU A 297 -13.34 -4.40 -3.73
CA LEU A 297 -13.83 -3.46 -2.72
C LEU A 297 -15.32 -3.70 -2.49
N LEU A 298 -15.68 -4.28 -1.34
CA LEU A 298 -17.06 -4.20 -0.85
C LEU A 298 -17.27 -2.79 -0.30
N LEU A 299 -18.08 -2.00 -1.02
CA LEU A 299 -18.42 -0.63 -0.71
C LEU A 299 -19.86 -0.56 -0.21
N THR A 300 -20.08 0.20 0.87
CA THR A 300 -21.43 0.62 1.26
C THR A 300 -21.61 2.13 1.02
N VAL A 301 -22.82 2.56 0.69
CA VAL A 301 -23.20 3.98 0.63
C VAL A 301 -24.60 4.22 1.20
N TYR A 302 -24.83 5.43 1.68
CA TYR A 302 -26.11 5.95 2.16
C TYR A 302 -26.34 7.36 1.62
N THR A 303 -27.56 7.88 1.66
CA THR A 303 -27.87 9.28 1.35
C THR A 303 -27.98 10.09 2.64
N ASN A 304 -27.38 11.29 2.66
CA ASN A 304 -27.52 12.21 3.79
C ASN A 304 -28.81 13.02 3.62
N THR A 305 -29.87 12.61 4.32
CA THR A 305 -31.23 13.15 4.12
C THR A 305 -31.48 14.52 4.76
N PHE A 306 -30.47 15.14 5.39
CA PHE A 306 -30.53 16.57 5.77
C PHE A 306 -30.24 17.53 4.61
N LEU A 307 -29.58 17.05 3.54
CA LEU A 307 -28.96 17.89 2.52
C LEU A 307 -29.50 17.60 1.12
N TYR A 308 -29.41 18.57 0.24
CA TYR A 308 -29.43 18.37 -1.22
C TYR A 308 -28.06 18.68 -1.82
N THR A 309 -27.77 18.09 -2.98
CA THR A 309 -26.62 18.51 -3.80
C THR A 309 -26.90 19.88 -4.39
N ALA A 310 -25.90 20.77 -4.44
CA ALA A 310 -26.11 22.13 -4.95
C ALA A 310 -26.63 22.10 -6.40
N ASN A 311 -27.66 22.91 -6.66
CA ASN A 311 -28.41 22.98 -7.92
C ASN A 311 -29.24 21.72 -8.27
N THR A 312 -29.51 20.83 -7.32
CA THR A 312 -30.48 19.72 -7.48
C THR A 312 -31.39 19.60 -6.26
N THR A 313 -32.42 18.76 -6.36
CA THR A 313 -33.28 18.29 -5.26
C THR A 313 -32.88 16.89 -4.76
N THR A 314 -31.68 16.41 -5.11
CA THR A 314 -31.24 15.04 -4.80
C THR A 314 -30.35 15.00 -3.56
N CYS A 315 -30.70 14.14 -2.61
CA CYS A 315 -29.89 13.92 -1.40
C CYS A 315 -28.50 13.38 -1.78
N PRO A 316 -27.41 13.94 -1.25
CA PRO A 316 -26.06 13.54 -1.64
C PRO A 316 -25.71 12.15 -1.11
N VAL A 317 -25.10 11.34 -2.00
CA VAL A 317 -24.53 10.03 -1.66
C VAL A 317 -23.25 10.23 -0.85
N MET A 318 -23.18 9.54 0.28
CA MET A 318 -22.02 9.48 1.18
C MET A 318 -21.39 8.08 1.13
N ILE A 319 -20.06 8.04 1.11
CA ILE A 319 -19.29 6.81 1.28
C ILE A 319 -19.51 6.31 2.72
N GLY A 320 -19.94 5.06 2.87
CA GLY A 320 -20.07 4.37 4.15
C GLY A 320 -18.84 3.52 4.49
N PRO A 321 -18.97 2.60 5.47
CA PRO A 321 -17.98 1.58 5.73
C PRO A 321 -17.63 0.75 4.49
N MET A 322 -16.39 0.28 4.44
CA MET A 322 -15.89 -0.50 3.30
C MET A 322 -14.91 -1.59 3.73
N MET A 323 -14.72 -2.58 2.87
CA MET A 323 -13.75 -3.65 3.05
C MET A 323 -13.00 -3.95 1.75
N LEU A 324 -11.66 -4.05 1.84
CA LEU A 324 -10.85 -4.69 0.80
C LEU A 324 -10.85 -6.20 1.04
N CYS A 325 -11.13 -7.00 0.01
CA CYS A 325 -11.09 -8.47 0.09
C CYS A 325 -10.58 -9.09 -1.22
N LEU A 326 -10.23 -10.39 -1.17
CA LEU A 326 -9.77 -11.16 -2.34
C LEU A 326 -10.78 -12.20 -2.84
N LEU A 327 -11.92 -12.37 -2.16
CA LEU A 327 -12.96 -13.34 -2.50
C LEU A 327 -14.34 -12.68 -2.60
N LYS A 328 -15.24 -13.36 -3.31
CA LYS A 328 -16.64 -12.99 -3.52
C LYS A 328 -17.56 -14.06 -2.96
N ASP A 329 -17.64 -14.13 -1.63
CA ASP A 329 -18.39 -15.15 -0.91
C ASP A 329 -19.01 -14.58 0.38
N GLN A 330 -20.07 -15.24 0.85
CA GLN A 330 -20.83 -14.81 2.02
C GLN A 330 -19.96 -14.69 3.29
N SER A 331 -19.08 -15.67 3.55
CA SER A 331 -18.23 -15.68 4.75
C SER A 331 -17.16 -14.57 4.73
N THR A 332 -16.77 -14.11 3.54
CA THR A 332 -15.97 -12.89 3.38
C THR A 332 -16.79 -11.66 3.72
N TYR A 333 -17.99 -11.49 3.13
CA TYR A 333 -18.84 -10.31 3.34
C TYR A 333 -19.35 -10.15 4.77
N ASP A 334 -19.71 -11.27 5.42
CA ASP A 334 -20.10 -11.33 6.83
C ASP A 334 -19.12 -10.55 7.72
N THR A 335 -17.81 -10.62 7.47
CA THR A 335 -16.80 -9.95 8.31
C THR A 335 -16.89 -8.42 8.33
N LEU A 336 -17.36 -7.78 7.25
CA LEU A 336 -17.63 -6.33 7.26
C LEU A 336 -18.87 -6.04 8.13
N TYR A 337 -19.93 -6.81 7.94
CA TYR A 337 -21.20 -6.58 8.64
C TYR A 337 -21.08 -6.91 10.13
N ASP A 338 -20.46 -8.02 10.52
CA ASP A 338 -20.10 -8.35 11.91
C ASP A 338 -19.28 -7.21 12.57
N LYS A 339 -18.46 -6.48 11.79
CA LYS A 339 -17.69 -5.34 12.31
C LYS A 339 -18.51 -4.05 12.47
N ILE A 340 -19.57 -3.89 11.70
CA ILE A 340 -20.56 -2.80 11.83
C ILE A 340 -21.50 -3.08 13.01
N THR A 341 -22.04 -4.30 13.09
CA THR A 341 -23.01 -4.71 14.13
C THR A 341 -22.35 -4.82 15.51
N SER A 342 -21.13 -5.35 15.62
CA SER A 342 -20.37 -5.33 16.89
C SER A 342 -20.00 -3.91 17.36
N LYS A 343 -19.99 -2.91 16.46
CA LYS A 343 -19.77 -1.50 16.81
C LYS A 343 -21.05 -0.79 17.26
N ALA A 344 -22.21 -1.22 16.78
CA ALA A 344 -23.52 -0.72 17.20
C ALA A 344 -24.60 -1.84 17.13
N PRO A 345 -24.76 -2.63 18.21
CA PRO A 345 -25.59 -3.84 18.18
C PRO A 345 -27.09 -3.64 17.92
N GLY A 346 -27.59 -2.40 17.96
CA GLY A 346 -28.97 -2.09 17.57
C GLY A 346 -29.19 -2.02 16.04
N ILE A 347 -28.15 -1.87 15.22
CA ILE A 347 -28.32 -1.72 13.76
C ILE A 347 -29.10 -2.90 13.13
N PRO A 348 -28.82 -4.18 13.46
CA PRO A 348 -29.62 -5.33 12.98
C PRO A 348 -31.12 -5.29 13.28
N ILE A 349 -31.53 -4.53 14.31
CA ILE A 349 -32.90 -4.47 14.84
C ILE A 349 -33.69 -3.32 14.20
N TYR A 350 -33.02 -2.21 13.90
CA TYR A 350 -33.68 -0.96 13.48
C TYR A 350 -33.36 -0.53 12.03
N MET A 351 -32.43 -1.21 11.34
CA MET A 351 -32.13 -0.98 9.92
C MET A 351 -33.38 -1.15 9.06
N GLN A 352 -33.84 -0.08 8.41
CA GLN A 352 -35.10 -0.08 7.66
C GLN A 352 -34.99 -0.90 6.35
N GLY A 353 -33.87 -0.78 5.63
CA GLY A 353 -33.68 -1.54 4.40
C GLY A 353 -32.26 -1.47 3.84
N THR A 354 -31.89 -2.53 3.11
CA THR A 354 -30.60 -2.70 2.46
C THR A 354 -30.79 -2.98 0.97
N ALA A 355 -29.84 -2.61 0.12
CA ALA A 355 -29.95 -2.80 -1.33
C ALA A 355 -28.66 -3.34 -1.96
N SER A 356 -28.79 -4.11 -3.05
CA SER A 356 -27.66 -4.71 -3.79
C SER A 356 -27.92 -4.88 -5.30
N ASP A 357 -26.90 -5.33 -6.03
CA ASP A 357 -26.89 -5.65 -7.47
C ASP A 357 -27.53 -7.02 -7.83
N CYS A 358 -28.16 -7.67 -6.85
CA CYS A 358 -28.72 -9.02 -6.86
C CYS A 358 -27.72 -10.18 -6.64
N GLU A 359 -26.45 -9.94 -6.31
CA GLU A 359 -25.49 -11.03 -6.05
C GLU A 359 -25.89 -11.90 -4.84
N GLN A 360 -26.09 -13.21 -5.08
CA GLN A 360 -26.59 -14.14 -4.05
C GLN A 360 -25.74 -14.18 -2.77
N ALA A 361 -24.41 -14.18 -2.89
CA ALA A 361 -23.51 -14.22 -1.73
C ALA A 361 -23.64 -12.96 -0.87
N LEU A 362 -23.81 -11.80 -1.51
CA LEU A 362 -24.00 -10.51 -0.84
C LEU A 362 -25.38 -10.41 -0.19
N ARG A 363 -26.43 -10.89 -0.87
CA ARG A 363 -27.78 -10.98 -0.31
C ARG A 363 -27.85 -11.87 0.93
N ASN A 364 -27.25 -13.07 0.88
CA ASN A 364 -27.24 -13.97 2.02
C ASN A 364 -26.52 -13.35 3.24
N ALA A 365 -25.44 -12.59 3.01
CA ALA A 365 -24.72 -11.87 4.08
C ALA A 365 -25.57 -10.73 4.66
N LEU A 366 -26.26 -9.96 3.81
CA LEU A 366 -27.18 -8.90 4.23
C LEU A 366 -28.35 -9.44 5.05
N SER A 367 -29.04 -10.50 4.59
CA SER A 367 -30.15 -11.12 5.33
C SER A 367 -29.71 -11.72 6.67
N LYS A 368 -28.47 -12.24 6.75
CA LYS A 368 -27.87 -12.74 8.01
C LYS A 368 -27.55 -11.60 8.98
N ALA A 369 -27.02 -10.49 8.49
CA ALA A 369 -26.57 -9.35 9.31
C ALA A 369 -27.70 -8.41 9.74
N PHE A 370 -28.72 -8.25 8.91
CA PHE A 370 -29.82 -7.30 9.09
C PHE A 370 -31.18 -8.00 8.87
N PRO A 371 -31.52 -9.04 9.67
CA PRO A 371 -32.66 -9.92 9.43
C PRO A 371 -34.04 -9.25 9.56
N HIS A 372 -34.09 -8.05 10.14
CA HIS A 372 -35.31 -7.24 10.23
C HIS A 372 -35.39 -6.14 9.16
N SER A 373 -34.38 -6.00 8.30
CA SER A 373 -34.36 -5.00 7.22
C SER A 373 -34.99 -5.53 5.95
N LEU A 374 -35.70 -4.67 5.22
CA LEU A 374 -36.21 -5.02 3.89
C LEU A 374 -35.04 -5.04 2.89
N LEU A 375 -34.79 -6.20 2.29
CA LEU A 375 -33.73 -6.39 1.29
C LEU A 375 -34.26 -6.10 -0.12
N PHE A 376 -33.62 -5.17 -0.82
CA PHE A 376 -33.98 -4.73 -2.15
C PHE A 376 -32.98 -5.17 -3.23
N ASN A 377 -33.52 -5.70 -4.32
CA ASN A 377 -32.80 -6.11 -5.52
C ASN A 377 -32.94 -5.04 -6.60
N CYS A 378 -31.82 -4.65 -7.22
CA CYS A 378 -31.84 -3.62 -8.27
C CYS A 378 -32.64 -4.07 -9.52
N ALA A 379 -33.69 -3.34 -9.86
CA ALA A 379 -34.52 -3.66 -11.01
C ALA A 379 -33.79 -3.61 -12.36
N ILE A 380 -32.80 -2.71 -12.51
CA ILE A 380 -31.96 -2.63 -13.72
C ILE A 380 -31.15 -3.93 -13.88
N HIS A 381 -30.55 -4.41 -12.80
CA HIS A 381 -29.75 -5.63 -12.81
C HIS A 381 -30.63 -6.88 -12.97
N GLY A 382 -31.80 -6.96 -12.34
CA GLY A 382 -32.77 -8.04 -12.56
C GLY A 382 -33.30 -8.09 -14.01
N LYS A 383 -33.65 -6.94 -14.59
CA LYS A 383 -34.10 -6.82 -16.00
C LYS A 383 -32.99 -7.20 -16.99
N LYS A 384 -31.73 -6.91 -16.66
CA LYS A 384 -30.54 -7.37 -17.39
C LYS A 384 -30.37 -8.89 -17.30
N ASN A 385 -30.34 -9.46 -16.08
CA ASN A 385 -30.22 -10.91 -15.85
C ASN A 385 -31.27 -11.71 -16.64
N ILE A 386 -32.54 -11.27 -16.60
CA ILE A 386 -33.64 -11.91 -17.35
C ILE A 386 -33.44 -11.75 -18.86
N SER A 387 -32.95 -10.61 -19.34
CA SER A 387 -32.65 -10.40 -20.77
C SER A 387 -31.52 -11.28 -21.28
N GLU A 388 -30.46 -11.44 -20.49
CA GLU A 388 -29.33 -12.32 -20.79
C GLU A 388 -29.81 -13.78 -20.84
N LYS A 389 -30.61 -14.22 -19.85
CA LYS A 389 -31.17 -15.58 -19.85
C LYS A 389 -32.11 -15.86 -21.02
N MET A 390 -32.99 -14.93 -21.39
CA MET A 390 -33.86 -15.11 -22.57
C MET A 390 -33.06 -15.17 -23.88
N THR A 391 -31.89 -14.51 -23.92
CA THR A 391 -30.99 -14.56 -25.07
C THR A 391 -30.23 -15.90 -25.13
N GLU A 392 -29.76 -16.42 -23.99
CA GLU A 392 -29.22 -17.79 -23.88
C GLU A 392 -30.23 -18.86 -24.28
N LEU A 393 -31.51 -18.67 -23.93
CA LEU A 393 -32.62 -19.56 -24.30
C LEU A 393 -33.12 -19.36 -25.74
N GLY A 394 -32.58 -18.40 -26.50
CA GLY A 394 -32.88 -18.18 -27.91
C GLY A 394 -34.29 -17.62 -28.21
N LEU A 395 -34.90 -16.87 -27.28
CA LEU A 395 -36.22 -16.26 -27.50
C LEU A 395 -36.13 -15.04 -28.44
N SER A 396 -37.14 -14.84 -29.30
CA SER A 396 -37.14 -13.72 -30.24
C SER A 396 -37.11 -12.36 -29.55
N MET A 397 -36.59 -11.32 -30.23
CA MET A 397 -36.62 -9.96 -29.70
C MET A 397 -38.04 -9.45 -29.42
N ARG A 398 -39.07 -9.98 -30.11
CA ARG A 398 -40.48 -9.68 -29.88
C ARG A 398 -40.92 -10.25 -28.53
N LEU A 399 -40.71 -11.54 -28.29
CA LEU A 399 -41.09 -12.21 -27.05
C LEU A 399 -40.29 -11.66 -25.86
N GLN A 400 -38.99 -11.42 -26.04
CA GLN A 400 -38.15 -10.76 -25.04
C GLN A 400 -38.68 -9.39 -24.61
N ARG A 401 -39.19 -8.59 -25.56
CA ARG A 401 -39.76 -7.27 -25.27
C ARG A 401 -41.05 -7.40 -24.45
N ILE A 402 -41.94 -8.32 -24.86
CA ILE A 402 -43.20 -8.61 -24.14
C ILE A 402 -42.92 -9.00 -22.69
N ILE A 403 -42.04 -9.97 -22.44
CA ILE A 403 -41.66 -10.41 -21.07
C ILE A 403 -41.04 -9.24 -20.27
N LYS A 404 -40.22 -8.39 -20.90
CA LYS A 404 -39.63 -7.20 -20.25
C LYS A 404 -40.66 -6.14 -19.85
N GLU A 405 -41.74 -6.01 -20.60
CA GLU A 405 -42.86 -5.08 -20.33
C GLU A 405 -43.83 -5.69 -19.29
N ASP A 406 -44.16 -6.96 -19.43
CA ASP A 406 -45.03 -7.70 -18.50
C ASP A 406 -44.47 -7.71 -17.06
N ILE A 407 -43.15 -7.75 -16.89
CA ILE A 407 -42.50 -7.73 -15.57
C ILE A 407 -42.20 -6.31 -15.10
N PHE A 408 -41.59 -5.48 -15.95
CA PHE A 408 -40.97 -4.19 -15.56
C PHE A 408 -41.54 -2.95 -16.27
N GLY A 409 -42.63 -3.10 -17.02
CA GLY A 409 -43.39 -1.98 -17.59
C GLY A 409 -44.44 -1.46 -16.60
N ASP A 410 -45.08 -0.35 -16.93
CA ASP A 410 -46.07 0.31 -16.06
C ASP A 410 -47.29 -0.61 -15.84
N GLY A 411 -47.63 -0.88 -14.57
CA GLY A 411 -48.64 -1.89 -14.21
C GLY A 411 -48.19 -3.35 -14.35
N GLY A 412 -46.94 -3.60 -14.76
CA GLY A 412 -46.33 -4.93 -14.81
C GLY A 412 -46.08 -5.53 -13.41
N LEU A 413 -45.58 -6.76 -13.38
CA LEU A 413 -45.52 -7.62 -12.18
C LEU A 413 -44.86 -6.98 -10.94
N ILE A 414 -43.87 -6.09 -11.09
CA ILE A 414 -43.26 -5.36 -9.96
C ILE A 414 -44.20 -4.34 -9.27
N TYR A 415 -45.30 -3.93 -9.91
CA TYR A 415 -46.26 -2.96 -9.39
C TYR A 415 -47.46 -3.59 -8.67
N ALA A 416 -47.53 -4.93 -8.59
CA ALA A 416 -48.63 -5.63 -7.92
C ALA A 416 -48.73 -5.23 -6.43
N SER A 417 -49.89 -4.68 -6.05
CA SER A 417 -50.13 -4.03 -4.74
C SER A 417 -50.34 -5.01 -3.58
N SER A 418 -50.62 -6.28 -3.86
CA SER A 418 -50.82 -7.32 -2.85
C SER A 418 -50.18 -8.64 -3.26
N TRP A 419 -50.07 -9.57 -2.32
CA TRP A 419 -49.55 -10.92 -2.57
C TRP A 419 -50.46 -11.71 -3.52
N SER A 420 -51.78 -11.71 -3.27
CA SER A 420 -52.77 -12.37 -4.12
C SER A 420 -52.84 -11.75 -5.53
N SER A 421 -52.67 -10.43 -5.65
CA SER A 421 -52.57 -9.74 -6.94
C SER A 421 -51.31 -10.16 -7.70
N TYR A 422 -50.16 -10.25 -7.01
CA TYR A 422 -48.91 -10.71 -7.59
C TYR A 422 -49.01 -12.16 -8.10
N GLU A 423 -49.55 -13.07 -7.30
CA GLU A 423 -49.63 -14.50 -7.63
C GLU A 423 -50.62 -14.78 -8.77
N SER A 424 -51.78 -14.11 -8.76
CA SER A 424 -52.75 -14.19 -9.87
C SER A 424 -52.16 -13.64 -11.18
N LEU A 425 -51.56 -12.45 -11.15
CA LEU A 425 -50.92 -11.86 -12.33
C LEU A 425 -49.75 -12.71 -12.82
N CYS A 426 -48.92 -13.22 -11.92
CA CYS A 426 -47.79 -14.09 -12.26
C CYS A 426 -48.26 -15.38 -12.95
N GLN A 427 -49.37 -15.98 -12.51
CA GLN A 427 -49.88 -17.21 -13.12
C GLN A 427 -50.36 -16.97 -14.56
N THR A 428 -51.19 -15.94 -14.79
CA THR A 428 -51.64 -15.54 -16.14
C THR A 428 -50.47 -15.15 -17.05
N LEU A 429 -49.43 -14.50 -16.51
CA LEU A 429 -48.22 -14.17 -17.27
C LEU A 429 -47.40 -15.40 -17.66
N LYS A 430 -47.25 -16.39 -16.77
CA LYS A 430 -46.56 -17.65 -17.09
C LYS A 430 -47.27 -18.41 -18.22
N GLU A 431 -48.59 -18.56 -18.15
CA GLU A 431 -49.40 -19.19 -19.19
C GLU A 431 -49.26 -18.48 -20.55
N LYS A 432 -49.32 -17.14 -20.55
CA LYS A 432 -49.07 -16.29 -21.72
C LYS A 432 -47.66 -16.51 -22.30
N TRP A 433 -46.63 -16.57 -21.46
CA TRP A 433 -45.24 -16.74 -21.92
C TRP A 433 -44.97 -18.16 -22.43
N GLU A 434 -45.56 -19.18 -21.83
CA GLU A 434 -45.46 -20.57 -22.31
C GLU A 434 -46.10 -20.72 -23.69
N GLN A 435 -47.33 -20.21 -23.88
CA GLN A 435 -48.01 -20.22 -25.19
C GLN A 435 -47.19 -19.48 -26.27
N LEU A 436 -46.61 -18.33 -25.94
CA LEU A 436 -45.78 -17.57 -26.88
C LEU A 436 -44.42 -18.23 -27.17
N GLU A 437 -43.79 -18.87 -26.18
CA GLU A 437 -42.55 -19.63 -26.42
C GLU A 437 -42.82 -20.89 -27.23
N LEU A 438 -43.95 -21.59 -27.00
CA LEU A 438 -44.37 -22.75 -27.77
C LEU A 438 -44.78 -22.42 -29.21
N ALA A 439 -45.24 -21.20 -29.47
CA ALA A 439 -45.51 -20.70 -30.82
C ALA A 439 -44.21 -20.39 -31.61
N GLU A 440 -43.09 -20.11 -30.94
CA GLU A 440 -41.78 -19.88 -31.57
C GLU A 440 -40.87 -21.14 -31.56
N LYS A 441 -41.08 -22.08 -30.64
CA LYS A 441 -40.15 -23.19 -30.32
C LYS A 441 -40.90 -24.45 -29.89
N THR A 442 -40.34 -25.64 -30.14
CA THR A 442 -40.95 -26.94 -29.78
C THR A 442 -41.02 -27.26 -28.28
N LYS A 443 -40.48 -26.40 -27.40
CA LYS A 443 -40.48 -26.58 -25.95
C LYS A 443 -40.32 -25.23 -25.24
N SER A 444 -41.19 -24.95 -24.25
CA SER A 444 -40.94 -23.85 -23.32
C SER A 444 -39.82 -24.20 -22.33
N SER A 445 -39.02 -23.20 -21.96
CA SER A 445 -37.97 -23.30 -20.94
C SER A 445 -37.77 -21.99 -20.18
N PHE A 446 -38.38 -20.89 -20.61
CA PHE A 446 -38.34 -19.63 -19.86
C PHE A 446 -39.17 -19.70 -18.57
N VAL A 447 -40.38 -20.27 -18.61
CA VAL A 447 -41.27 -20.33 -17.42
C VAL A 447 -40.63 -21.12 -16.29
N SER A 448 -40.09 -22.32 -16.55
CA SER A 448 -39.41 -23.14 -15.54
C SER A 448 -38.12 -22.50 -15.00
N TYR A 449 -37.47 -21.61 -15.75
CA TYR A 449 -36.38 -20.77 -15.23
C TYR A 449 -36.94 -19.65 -14.33
N PHE A 450 -38.00 -18.98 -14.77
CA PHE A 450 -38.60 -17.87 -14.05
C PHE A 450 -39.13 -18.32 -12.68
N GLU A 451 -39.91 -19.40 -12.63
CA GLU A 451 -40.41 -19.97 -11.38
C GLU A 451 -39.28 -20.32 -10.41
N ARG A 452 -38.23 -20.99 -10.90
CA ARG A 452 -37.14 -21.50 -10.06
C ARG A 452 -36.15 -20.43 -9.56
N TYR A 453 -36.01 -19.29 -10.27
CA TYR A 453 -34.93 -18.33 -10.00
C TYR A 453 -35.35 -16.85 -9.96
N LYS A 454 -36.60 -16.51 -10.31
CA LYS A 454 -37.07 -15.12 -10.42
C LYS A 454 -38.46 -14.83 -9.85
N GLN A 455 -39.37 -15.79 -9.77
CA GLN A 455 -40.73 -15.57 -9.25
C GLN A 455 -40.69 -15.02 -7.82
N ASP A 456 -39.99 -15.69 -6.90
CA ASP A 456 -39.92 -15.24 -5.51
C ASP A 456 -38.88 -14.11 -5.32
N ASP A 457 -37.81 -14.13 -6.11
CA ASP A 457 -36.77 -13.08 -6.15
C ASP A 457 -37.34 -11.68 -6.46
N ILE A 458 -38.36 -11.62 -7.32
CA ILE A 458 -39.09 -10.39 -7.65
C ILE A 458 -40.14 -10.08 -6.58
N LYS A 459 -40.87 -11.09 -6.10
CA LYS A 459 -41.92 -11.01 -5.07
C LYS A 459 -41.40 -10.42 -3.75
N GLU A 460 -40.21 -10.83 -3.33
CA GLU A 460 -39.67 -10.52 -1.99
C GLU A 460 -38.69 -9.34 -1.98
N HIS A 461 -38.13 -8.95 -3.13
CA HIS A 461 -37.07 -7.93 -3.18
C HIS A 461 -37.22 -6.83 -4.24
N MET A 462 -38.21 -6.90 -5.13
CA MET A 462 -38.30 -6.00 -6.30
C MET A 462 -39.66 -5.30 -6.49
N ARG A 463 -40.68 -5.67 -5.70
CA ARG A 463 -42.00 -5.00 -5.76
C ARG A 463 -41.94 -3.57 -5.22
N VAL A 464 -42.61 -2.64 -5.90
CA VAL A 464 -42.73 -1.23 -5.47
C VAL A 464 -43.48 -1.09 -4.14
N GLN A 465 -44.38 -2.04 -3.82
CA GLN A 465 -45.04 -2.06 -2.52
C GLN A 465 -44.04 -2.13 -1.35
N LEU A 466 -42.94 -2.88 -1.49
CA LEU A 466 -41.89 -2.96 -0.46
C LEU A 466 -41.23 -1.59 -0.21
N SER A 467 -41.08 -0.77 -1.25
CA SER A 467 -40.56 0.60 -1.14
C SER A 467 -41.53 1.51 -0.40
N ARG A 468 -42.85 1.35 -0.59
CA ARG A 468 -43.89 2.04 0.18
C ARG A 468 -43.86 1.61 1.65
N ASP A 469 -43.90 0.30 1.90
CA ASP A 469 -43.91 -0.30 3.24
C ASP A 469 -42.66 0.13 4.06
N ALA A 470 -41.52 0.31 3.40
CA ALA A 470 -40.28 0.80 4.00
C ALA A 470 -40.20 2.33 4.19
N GLY A 471 -41.16 3.12 3.70
CA GLY A 471 -41.16 4.58 3.77
C GLY A 471 -40.24 5.27 2.73
N PHE A 472 -39.93 4.61 1.62
CA PHE A 472 -39.23 5.17 0.44
C PHE A 472 -40.18 5.57 -0.71
N GLY A 473 -41.48 5.27 -0.57
CA GLY A 473 -42.53 5.65 -1.52
C GLY A 473 -42.56 4.82 -2.81
N ASP A 474 -43.25 5.34 -3.83
CA ASP A 474 -43.56 4.66 -5.10
C ASP A 474 -42.37 4.51 -6.06
N GLN A 475 -41.19 4.17 -5.55
CA GLN A 475 -39.95 4.09 -6.32
C GLN A 475 -39.44 2.66 -6.47
N VAL A 476 -39.18 2.27 -7.72
CA VAL A 476 -38.43 1.05 -8.05
C VAL A 476 -36.97 1.24 -7.62
N VAL A 477 -36.44 0.36 -6.77
CA VAL A 477 -35.06 0.49 -6.29
C VAL A 477 -34.05 0.19 -7.39
N THR A 478 -33.06 1.07 -7.53
CA THR A 478 -32.01 1.04 -8.56
C THR A 478 -30.63 1.28 -7.96
N THR A 479 -29.58 0.86 -8.67
CA THR A 479 -28.17 1.01 -8.26
C THR A 479 -27.59 2.41 -8.45
N ASN A 480 -28.39 3.39 -8.93
CA ASN A 480 -27.93 4.77 -9.17
C ASN A 480 -27.13 5.38 -8.00
N PRO A 481 -27.49 5.20 -6.71
CA PRO A 481 -26.70 5.74 -5.60
C PRO A 481 -25.32 5.08 -5.44
N ILE A 482 -25.24 3.76 -5.53
CA ILE A 482 -23.98 3.01 -5.36
C ILE A 482 -23.08 3.09 -6.59
N GLU A 483 -23.65 3.15 -7.80
CA GLU A 483 -22.93 3.51 -9.03
C GLU A 483 -22.36 4.93 -8.96
N SER A 484 -23.11 5.88 -8.38
CA SER A 484 -22.61 7.23 -8.09
C SER A 484 -21.48 7.22 -7.07
N GLY A 485 -21.59 6.44 -5.99
CA GLY A 485 -20.51 6.21 -5.01
C GLY A 485 -19.23 5.67 -5.64
N ASN A 486 -19.35 4.60 -6.43
CA ASN A 486 -18.26 4.05 -7.24
C ASN A 486 -17.65 5.10 -8.19
N ALA A 487 -18.47 5.91 -8.85
CA ALA A 487 -18.00 6.95 -9.76
C ALA A 487 -17.27 8.09 -9.01
N ILE A 488 -17.72 8.49 -7.82
CA ILE A 488 -17.02 9.46 -6.96
C ILE A 488 -15.64 8.89 -6.57
N LEU A 489 -15.60 7.65 -6.07
CA LEU A 489 -14.40 6.97 -5.61
C LEU A 489 -13.38 6.72 -6.73
N LYS A 490 -13.84 6.31 -7.93
CA LYS A 490 -13.00 6.14 -9.13
C LYS A 490 -12.46 7.49 -9.64
N ARG A 491 -13.27 8.56 -9.63
CA ARG A 491 -12.81 9.93 -9.98
C ARG A 491 -11.76 10.46 -9.00
N TRP A 492 -11.97 10.28 -7.69
CA TRP A 492 -11.02 10.68 -6.65
C TRP A 492 -9.66 9.99 -6.82
N ASN A 493 -9.67 8.70 -7.17
CA ASN A 493 -8.46 7.94 -7.50
C ASN A 493 -7.93 8.17 -8.92
N ALA A 494 -8.43 9.18 -9.65
CA ALA A 494 -8.07 9.50 -11.03
C ALA A 494 -8.16 8.31 -12.01
N PHE A 495 -9.06 7.36 -11.73
CA PHE A 495 -9.22 6.07 -12.42
C PHE A 495 -7.94 5.21 -12.47
N GLN A 496 -7.05 5.36 -11.49
CA GLN A 496 -5.81 4.59 -11.38
C GLN A 496 -5.95 3.43 -10.39
N SER A 497 -5.46 2.26 -10.80
CA SER A 497 -5.29 1.11 -9.92
C SER A 497 -4.13 1.36 -8.96
N LYS A 498 -4.36 1.22 -7.65
CA LYS A 498 -3.39 1.53 -6.58
C LYS A 498 -3.12 0.30 -5.70
N ASP A 499 -2.08 0.37 -4.89
CA ASP A 499 -1.86 -0.61 -3.83
C ASP A 499 -2.87 -0.42 -2.66
N PRO A 500 -3.11 -1.46 -1.85
CA PRO A 500 -4.05 -1.38 -0.72
C PRO A 500 -3.79 -0.26 0.30
N ALA A 501 -2.53 0.10 0.57
CA ALA A 501 -2.19 1.07 1.62
C ALA A 501 -2.45 2.51 1.14
N THR A 502 -1.99 2.84 -0.07
CA THR A 502 -2.26 4.14 -0.70
C THR A 502 -3.76 4.33 -0.91
N PHE A 503 -4.47 3.32 -1.44
CA PHE A 503 -5.93 3.39 -1.63
C PHE A 503 -6.69 3.71 -0.33
N LEU A 504 -6.31 3.11 0.81
CA LEU A 504 -6.97 3.38 2.09
C LEU A 504 -6.74 4.82 2.60
N GLN A 505 -5.58 5.42 2.32
CA GLN A 505 -5.31 6.84 2.61
C GLN A 505 -6.14 7.77 1.73
N ASP A 506 -6.24 7.47 0.43
CA ASP A 506 -7.09 8.21 -0.51
C ASP A 506 -8.58 8.12 -0.12
N ALA A 507 -9.05 6.93 0.26
CA ALA A 507 -10.41 6.68 0.71
C ALA A 507 -10.74 7.42 2.01
N GLN A 508 -9.82 7.46 2.98
CA GLN A 508 -9.98 8.29 4.18
C GLN A 508 -10.12 9.77 3.80
N SER A 509 -9.22 10.26 2.94
CA SER A 509 -9.20 11.66 2.50
C SER A 509 -10.49 12.08 1.78
N LEU A 510 -11.14 11.15 1.06
CA LEU A 510 -12.46 11.36 0.46
C LEU A 510 -13.58 11.47 1.52
N VAL A 511 -13.58 10.58 2.52
CA VAL A 511 -14.58 10.63 3.62
C VAL A 511 -14.43 11.93 4.44
N ASP A 512 -13.19 12.39 4.65
CA ASP A 512 -12.89 13.66 5.29
C ASP A 512 -13.35 14.87 4.42
N GLU A 513 -13.24 14.79 3.08
CA GLU A 513 -13.78 15.79 2.15
C GLU A 513 -15.31 15.88 2.21
N GLN A 514 -16.00 14.73 2.20
CA GLN A 514 -17.45 14.70 2.31
C GLN A 514 -17.92 15.26 3.66
N THR A 515 -17.25 14.86 4.75
CA THR A 515 -17.50 15.36 6.12
C THR A 515 -17.29 16.88 6.20
N SER A 516 -16.21 17.39 5.59
CA SER A 516 -15.96 18.83 5.48
C SER A 516 -17.06 19.56 4.71
N ASN A 517 -17.53 19.03 3.57
CA ASN A 517 -18.64 19.62 2.82
C ASN A 517 -19.96 19.63 3.60
N VAL A 518 -20.26 18.58 4.38
CA VAL A 518 -21.43 18.55 5.30
C VAL A 518 -21.31 19.66 6.36
N GLN A 519 -20.17 19.76 7.02
CA GLN A 519 -19.91 20.79 8.04
C GLN A 519 -20.02 22.21 7.44
N ARG A 520 -19.47 22.44 6.25
CA ARG A 520 -19.55 23.73 5.54
C ARG A 520 -20.99 24.14 5.25
N ALA A 521 -21.85 23.20 4.82
CA ALA A 521 -23.26 23.48 4.54
C ALA A 521 -24.00 23.94 5.81
N PHE A 522 -23.79 23.26 6.95
CA PHE A 522 -24.38 23.66 8.23
C PHE A 522 -23.75 24.91 8.87
N LEU A 523 -22.57 25.34 8.43
CA LEU A 523 -21.95 26.63 8.81
C LEU A 523 -22.35 27.80 7.89
N GLY A 524 -23.28 27.58 6.95
CA GLY A 524 -23.67 28.58 5.93
C GLY A 524 -22.55 28.91 4.92
N LEU A 525 -21.47 28.13 4.90
CA LEU A 525 -20.32 28.36 4.02
C LEU A 525 -20.54 27.70 2.66
N LYS A 526 -20.02 28.32 1.60
CA LYS A 526 -20.06 27.77 0.23
C LYS A 526 -19.57 26.31 0.22
N SER A 527 -20.48 25.40 -0.12
CA SER A 527 -20.29 23.94 -0.12
C SER A 527 -20.83 23.34 -1.42
N LYS A 528 -20.48 22.08 -1.67
CA LYS A 528 -21.10 21.22 -2.69
C LYS A 528 -22.54 20.82 -2.33
N TYR A 529 -22.91 20.98 -1.06
CA TYR A 529 -24.23 20.62 -0.52
C TYR A 529 -24.95 21.85 0.05
N VAL A 530 -26.28 21.80 0.04
CA VAL A 530 -27.17 22.82 0.63
C VAL A 530 -28.06 22.11 1.64
N VAL A 531 -28.32 22.73 2.81
CA VAL A 531 -29.24 22.18 3.81
C VAL A 531 -30.67 22.23 3.26
N ARG A 532 -31.45 21.16 3.39
CA ARG A 532 -32.85 21.15 2.90
C ARG A 532 -33.70 22.22 3.63
N PRO A 533 -34.78 22.75 3.01
CA PRO A 533 -35.63 23.78 3.62
C PRO A 533 -36.09 23.48 5.05
N GLU A 534 -36.45 22.22 5.33
CA GLU A 534 -36.98 21.74 6.61
C GLU A 534 -35.96 21.77 7.75
N PHE A 535 -34.66 21.94 7.42
CA PHE A 535 -33.55 21.97 8.37
C PHE A 535 -32.74 23.28 8.33
N GLN A 536 -33.24 24.33 7.66
CA GLN A 536 -32.56 25.64 7.59
C GLN A 536 -32.32 26.25 9.00
N ASN A 537 -33.18 25.95 9.97
CA ASN A 537 -33.01 26.31 11.38
C ASN A 537 -31.81 25.63 12.08
N LYS A 538 -31.18 24.62 11.45
CA LYS A 538 -29.95 23.97 11.91
C LYS A 538 -28.68 24.59 11.30
N ILE A 539 -28.78 25.68 10.54
CA ILE A 539 -27.60 26.42 10.07
C ILE A 539 -27.07 27.31 11.21
N ILE A 540 -25.79 27.15 11.53
CA ILE A 540 -25.06 28.01 12.49
C ILE A 540 -24.44 29.17 11.71
N THR A 541 -24.93 30.39 11.95
CA THR A 541 -24.41 31.61 11.32
C THR A 541 -23.00 31.96 11.81
N GLN A 542 -22.24 32.73 11.02
CA GLN A 542 -20.89 33.14 11.41
C GLN A 542 -20.85 33.86 12.78
N SER A 543 -21.80 34.75 13.07
CA SER A 543 -21.93 35.41 14.38
C SER A 543 -22.08 34.40 15.54
N GLN A 544 -22.86 33.32 15.36
CA GLN A 544 -22.97 32.25 16.35
C GLN A 544 -21.66 31.44 16.47
N VAL A 545 -20.94 31.20 15.36
CA VAL A 545 -19.63 30.56 15.36
C VAL A 545 -18.59 31.39 16.12
N ASP A 546 -18.60 32.71 15.93
CA ASP A 546 -17.70 33.65 16.59
C ASP A 546 -17.97 33.73 18.10
N GLN A 547 -19.24 33.70 18.51
CA GLN A 547 -19.66 33.67 19.92
C GLN A 547 -19.32 32.34 20.62
N MET A 548 -19.56 31.19 19.98
CA MET A 548 -19.43 29.88 20.63
C MET A 548 -18.10 29.16 20.40
N GLY A 549 -17.31 29.62 19.42
CA GLY A 549 -16.08 29.00 18.95
C GLY A 549 -16.32 27.87 17.95
N LYS A 550 -15.53 27.85 16.87
CA LYS A 550 -15.62 26.88 15.76
C LYS A 550 -15.69 25.41 16.22
N THR A 551 -14.89 25.01 17.21
CA THR A 551 -14.88 23.63 17.73
C THR A 551 -16.24 23.23 18.32
N LYS A 552 -16.89 24.15 19.05
CA LYS A 552 -18.21 23.91 19.67
C LYS A 552 -19.34 23.92 18.63
N ALA A 553 -19.22 24.74 17.58
CA ALA A 553 -20.12 24.70 16.43
C ALA A 553 -20.04 23.34 15.70
N LEU A 554 -18.82 22.84 15.43
CA LEU A 554 -18.62 21.51 14.81
C LEU A 554 -19.14 20.37 15.71
N GLN A 555 -18.91 20.43 17.02
CA GLN A 555 -19.49 19.48 17.99
C GLN A 555 -21.02 19.55 18.08
N THR A 556 -21.62 20.68 17.71
CA THR A 556 -23.09 20.85 17.65
C THR A 556 -23.64 20.23 16.38
N ILE A 557 -23.01 20.48 15.22
CA ILE A 557 -23.37 19.87 13.94
C ILE A 557 -23.26 18.33 14.00
N ALA A 558 -22.19 17.80 14.61
CA ALA A 558 -22.00 16.36 14.81
C ALA A 558 -23.09 15.69 15.67
N LYS A 559 -23.92 16.46 16.40
CA LYS A 559 -25.06 15.99 17.21
C LYS A 559 -26.41 16.11 16.51
N TYR A 560 -26.49 16.67 15.29
CA TYR A 560 -27.77 16.75 14.58
C TYR A 560 -28.28 15.36 14.20
N ARG A 561 -29.51 15.05 14.63
CA ARG A 561 -30.22 13.81 14.28
C ARG A 561 -31.54 14.11 13.56
N ILE A 562 -32.00 13.16 12.76
CA ILE A 562 -33.33 13.12 12.13
C ILE A 562 -34.33 12.73 13.21
N ASP A 563 -34.15 11.53 13.78
CA ASP A 563 -34.87 11.02 14.94
C ASP A 563 -33.89 10.87 16.13
N PRO A 564 -33.87 11.82 17.08
CA PRO A 564 -33.03 11.71 18.27
C PRO A 564 -33.43 10.55 19.21
N LYS A 565 -34.71 10.15 19.21
CA LYS A 565 -35.21 9.08 20.08
C LYS A 565 -34.71 7.73 19.55
N ARG A 566 -35.00 7.41 18.28
CA ARG A 566 -34.56 6.18 17.63
C ARG A 566 -33.04 6.08 17.55
N PHE A 567 -32.32 7.19 17.30
CA PHE A 567 -30.85 7.20 17.37
C PHE A 567 -30.34 6.76 18.75
N ASN A 568 -30.95 7.26 19.83
CA ASN A 568 -30.58 6.88 21.20
C ASN A 568 -30.97 5.44 21.52
N GLU A 569 -32.13 4.95 21.07
CA GLU A 569 -32.53 3.54 21.19
C GLU A 569 -31.49 2.59 20.55
N VAL A 570 -31.06 2.87 19.32
CA VAL A 570 -30.06 2.08 18.59
C VAL A 570 -28.69 2.09 19.29
N LYS A 571 -28.29 3.22 19.89
CA LYS A 571 -27.04 3.35 20.67
C LYS A 571 -27.11 2.72 22.05
N ALA A 572 -28.27 2.78 22.71
CA ALA A 572 -28.51 2.20 24.02
C ALA A 572 -28.70 0.68 23.95
N TYR A 573 -29.20 0.15 22.83
CA TYR A 573 -29.46 -1.27 22.64
C TYR A 573 -28.27 -2.14 23.05
N ARG A 574 -28.54 -3.09 23.93
CA ARG A 574 -27.63 -4.20 24.27
C ARG A 574 -28.37 -5.48 23.90
N PRO A 575 -27.75 -6.41 23.15
CA PRO A 575 -28.35 -7.72 22.98
C PRO A 575 -28.48 -8.36 24.36
N ALA A 576 -29.59 -9.07 24.61
CA ALA A 576 -29.71 -9.89 25.81
C ALA A 576 -28.49 -10.82 25.89
N SER A 577 -27.88 -10.92 27.08
CA SER A 577 -26.70 -11.75 27.28
C SER A 577 -26.97 -13.16 26.79
N LYS A 578 -26.23 -13.61 25.76
CA LYS A 578 -26.18 -15.04 25.44
C LYS A 578 -25.67 -15.74 26.70
N VAL A 579 -26.53 -16.57 27.29
CA VAL A 579 -26.15 -17.45 28.40
C VAL A 579 -24.89 -18.21 27.96
N PRO A 580 -23.85 -18.32 28.81
CA PRO A 580 -22.67 -19.11 28.47
C PRO A 580 -23.13 -20.51 28.07
N PHE A 581 -22.68 -20.97 26.90
CA PHE A 581 -23.11 -22.25 26.36
C PHE A 581 -22.52 -23.36 27.23
N SER A 582 -23.34 -23.89 28.14
CA SER A 582 -22.98 -24.95 29.08
C SER A 582 -22.65 -26.23 28.34
N ASP A 583 -21.68 -26.98 28.86
CA ASP A 583 -21.15 -28.18 28.23
C ASP A 583 -22.23 -29.23 27.93
N LEU A 584 -22.15 -29.80 26.72
CA LEU A 584 -22.83 -31.03 26.34
C LEU A 584 -21.79 -32.00 25.74
N PRO A 585 -21.98 -33.32 25.92
CA PRO A 585 -20.86 -34.19 26.26
C PRO A 585 -19.99 -34.64 25.08
N GLU A 586 -18.77 -35.08 25.40
CA GLU A 586 -17.97 -35.92 24.51
C GLU A 586 -18.71 -37.23 24.21
N THR A 587 -18.75 -37.62 22.94
CA THR A 587 -19.16 -38.98 22.51
C THR A 587 -18.00 -39.65 21.80
N ASP A 588 -17.87 -40.95 22.03
CA ASP A 588 -16.66 -41.78 21.89
C ASP A 588 -15.92 -41.76 20.54
N LYS A 589 -14.67 -42.23 20.61
CA LYS A 589 -13.77 -42.45 19.47
C LYS A 589 -13.99 -43.86 18.92
N GLU A 590 -14.52 -44.00 17.72
CA GLU A 590 -14.42 -45.26 16.98
C GLU A 590 -13.03 -45.40 16.33
N GLU A 591 -12.44 -46.60 16.43
CA GLU A 591 -11.20 -46.95 15.74
C GLU A 591 -11.49 -47.36 14.30
N LEU A 592 -10.84 -46.70 13.32
CA LEU A 592 -10.82 -47.19 11.94
C LEU A 592 -9.57 -48.06 11.72
N GLY A 593 -9.82 -49.34 11.46
CA GLY A 593 -8.82 -50.41 11.47
C GLY A 593 -7.78 -50.37 10.33
N VAL A 594 -6.74 -51.18 10.51
CA VAL A 594 -5.64 -51.34 9.55
C VAL A 594 -6.07 -52.22 8.38
N ILE A 595 -5.93 -51.72 7.16
CA ILE A 595 -6.04 -52.53 5.92
C ILE A 595 -4.63 -53.03 5.55
N PRO A 596 -4.42 -54.33 5.27
CA PRO A 596 -3.14 -54.84 4.78
C PRO A 596 -2.78 -54.24 3.41
N ILE A 597 -1.49 -53.96 3.19
CA ILE A 597 -0.97 -53.57 1.88
C ILE A 597 -0.34 -54.79 1.23
N GLU A 598 -0.99 -55.33 0.19
CA GLU A 598 -0.37 -56.32 -0.69
C GLU A 598 0.68 -55.66 -1.60
N GLU A 599 1.70 -56.42 -2.00
CA GLU A 599 2.82 -55.92 -2.78
C GLU A 599 2.45 -55.71 -4.26
N VAL A 600 2.63 -54.47 -4.76
CA VAL A 600 2.65 -54.21 -6.21
C VAL A 600 3.98 -53.57 -6.60
N SER A 601 4.75 -54.30 -7.40
CA SER A 601 6.09 -53.94 -7.86
C SER A 601 6.07 -52.80 -8.90
N ASN A 602 6.01 -51.54 -8.42
CA ASN A 602 6.43 -50.35 -9.17
C ASN A 602 6.51 -49.10 -8.26
N ASP A 603 7.36 -49.11 -7.22
CA ASP A 603 7.54 -47.95 -6.35
C ASP A 603 8.48 -46.89 -7.01
N PRO A 604 7.97 -45.70 -7.41
CA PRO A 604 8.78 -44.69 -8.09
C PRO A 604 9.77 -43.97 -7.15
N TYR A 605 9.61 -44.12 -5.82
CA TYR A 605 10.48 -43.51 -4.82
C TYR A 605 11.83 -44.26 -4.67
N VAL A 606 11.99 -45.44 -5.26
CA VAL A 606 13.25 -46.22 -5.26
C VAL A 606 14.43 -45.40 -5.80
N VAL A 607 14.21 -44.49 -6.75
CA VAL A 607 15.26 -43.59 -7.29
C VAL A 607 15.93 -42.76 -6.18
N LEU A 608 15.19 -42.40 -5.13
CA LEU A 608 15.70 -41.61 -4.00
C LEU A 608 16.60 -42.42 -3.05
N LEU A 609 16.51 -43.76 -3.05
CA LEU A 609 17.32 -44.63 -2.17
C LEU A 609 18.81 -44.65 -2.53
N THR A 610 19.17 -44.10 -3.69
CA THR A 610 20.56 -43.78 -4.08
C THR A 610 21.22 -42.74 -3.17
N THR A 611 20.40 -41.91 -2.50
CA THR A 611 20.85 -40.65 -1.87
C THR A 611 20.25 -40.42 -0.47
N PHE A 612 19.13 -41.09 -0.15
CA PHE A 612 18.42 -40.96 1.12
C PHE A 612 18.17 -42.35 1.74
N THR A 613 18.15 -42.42 3.08
CA THR A 613 17.81 -43.68 3.76
C THR A 613 16.34 -44.04 3.50
N ARG A 614 15.96 -45.32 3.55
CA ARG A 614 14.55 -45.73 3.40
C ARG A 614 13.63 -45.01 4.41
N PRO A 615 13.99 -44.90 5.71
CA PRO A 615 13.25 -44.06 6.66
C PRO A 615 13.14 -42.56 6.30
N ASP A 616 14.17 -41.93 5.71
CA ASP A 616 14.08 -40.55 5.20
C ASP A 616 13.02 -40.44 4.09
N VAL A 617 13.03 -41.38 3.14
CA VAL A 617 12.07 -41.41 2.02
C VAL A 617 10.66 -41.66 2.53
N ASP A 618 10.47 -42.63 3.43
CA ASP A 618 9.18 -42.95 4.03
C ASP A 618 8.62 -41.81 4.87
N GLN A 619 9.48 -41.05 5.56
CA GLN A 619 9.06 -39.84 6.28
C GLN A 619 8.68 -38.73 5.30
N LEU A 620 9.48 -38.50 4.25
CA LEU A 620 9.20 -37.46 3.24
C LEU A 620 7.91 -37.74 2.46
N ARG A 621 7.65 -39.01 2.10
CA ARG A 621 6.40 -39.48 1.49
C ARG A 621 5.20 -39.32 2.43
N ARG A 622 5.29 -39.76 3.69
CA ARG A 622 4.21 -39.57 4.69
C ARG A 622 3.83 -38.10 4.87
N LYS A 623 4.82 -37.20 4.93
CA LYS A 623 4.57 -35.75 5.07
C LYS A 623 3.96 -35.12 3.82
N ALA A 624 4.38 -35.54 2.62
CA ALA A 624 3.74 -35.10 1.38
C ALA A 624 2.29 -35.60 1.29
N ASN A 625 2.04 -36.88 1.61
CA ASN A 625 0.70 -37.47 1.68
C ASN A 625 -0.21 -36.69 2.64
N PHE A 626 0.26 -36.36 3.86
CA PHE A 626 -0.53 -35.60 4.85
C PHE A 626 -0.88 -34.18 4.39
N ILE A 627 0.04 -33.52 3.68
CA ILE A 627 -0.19 -32.20 3.08
C ILE A 627 -1.27 -32.30 1.98
N VAL A 628 -1.21 -33.32 1.11
CA VAL A 628 -2.21 -33.52 0.05
C VAL A 628 -3.57 -33.94 0.62
N SER A 629 -3.63 -34.89 1.56
CA SER A 629 -4.89 -35.42 2.10
C SER A 629 -5.63 -34.45 3.01
N LYS A 630 -4.94 -33.45 3.59
CA LYS A 630 -5.58 -32.29 4.26
C LYS A 630 -5.83 -31.10 3.33
N ASN A 631 -5.76 -31.32 2.01
CA ASN A 631 -6.01 -30.34 0.95
C ASN A 631 -5.17 -29.05 1.08
N LYS A 632 -3.91 -29.20 1.54
CA LYS A 632 -2.98 -28.10 1.87
C LYS A 632 -2.08 -27.69 0.72
N VAL A 633 -2.34 -28.17 -0.50
CA VAL A 633 -1.71 -27.70 -1.75
C VAL A 633 -2.74 -26.92 -2.55
N ARG A 634 -2.39 -25.71 -3.00
CA ARG A 634 -3.23 -24.89 -3.88
C ARG A 634 -2.39 -24.32 -5.03
N SER A 635 -3.00 -24.12 -6.19
CA SER A 635 -2.38 -23.36 -7.29
C SER A 635 -2.14 -21.90 -6.88
N GLY A 636 -0.99 -21.34 -7.26
CA GLY A 636 -0.61 -19.95 -6.98
C GLY A 636 -1.04 -18.96 -8.06
N PHE A 637 -0.73 -17.67 -7.86
CA PHE A 637 -1.10 -16.54 -8.72
C PHE A 637 -0.58 -16.57 -10.16
N SER A 638 0.21 -17.57 -10.54
CA SER A 638 0.73 -17.73 -11.90
C SER A 638 0.87 -19.21 -12.25
N LYS A 639 0.76 -19.51 -13.55
CA LYS A 639 0.87 -20.89 -14.07
C LYS A 639 2.17 -21.53 -13.57
N ASN A 640 2.11 -22.83 -13.26
CA ASN A 640 3.21 -23.62 -12.69
C ASN A 640 3.72 -23.19 -11.30
N HIS A 641 2.99 -22.37 -10.55
CA HIS A 641 3.28 -22.07 -9.13
C HIS A 641 2.23 -22.67 -8.20
N PHE A 642 2.65 -23.04 -6.99
CA PHE A 642 1.86 -23.71 -5.96
C PHE A 642 2.18 -23.12 -4.59
N ILE A 643 1.17 -23.04 -3.73
CA ILE A 643 1.26 -22.58 -2.34
C ILE A 643 0.89 -23.77 -1.45
N ILE A 644 1.73 -24.03 -0.44
CA ILE A 644 1.66 -25.25 0.36
C ILE A 644 1.73 -24.92 1.84
N GLN A 645 0.70 -25.27 2.61
CA GLN A 645 0.69 -25.09 4.06
C GLN A 645 1.44 -26.25 4.72
N SER A 646 2.55 -25.94 5.41
CA SER A 646 3.31 -26.91 6.19
C SER A 646 2.52 -27.42 7.41
N GLU A 647 2.93 -28.57 7.97
CA GLU A 647 2.45 -29.08 9.27
C GLU A 647 2.55 -28.02 10.38
N SER A 648 3.61 -27.21 10.32
CA SER A 648 3.90 -26.09 11.23
C SER A 648 3.17 -24.78 10.89
N PHE A 649 2.06 -24.85 10.16
CA PHE A 649 1.22 -23.74 9.65
C PHE A 649 1.92 -22.68 8.77
N LYS A 650 3.24 -22.74 8.63
CA LYS A 650 4.01 -21.87 7.73
C LYS A 650 3.75 -22.26 6.27
N TYR A 651 3.31 -21.30 5.47
CA TYR A 651 3.18 -21.48 4.03
C TYR A 651 4.54 -21.53 3.34
N ARG A 652 4.60 -22.30 2.25
CA ARG A 652 5.75 -22.47 1.37
C ARG A 652 5.30 -22.25 -0.07
N THR A 653 6.18 -21.69 -0.89
CA THR A 653 5.95 -21.57 -2.33
C THR A 653 6.75 -22.63 -3.06
N VAL A 654 6.14 -23.26 -4.05
CA VAL A 654 6.76 -24.27 -4.92
C VAL A 654 6.49 -23.90 -6.38
N ARG A 655 7.52 -23.94 -7.22
CA ARG A 655 7.43 -23.65 -8.66
C ARG A 655 7.84 -24.86 -9.47
N LEU A 656 6.96 -25.31 -10.37
CA LEU A 656 7.31 -26.24 -11.45
C LEU A 656 8.13 -25.49 -12.50
N LEU A 657 9.37 -25.94 -12.67
CA LEU A 657 10.33 -25.43 -13.64
C LEU A 657 10.14 -26.06 -15.03
N ALA A 658 10.77 -25.47 -16.05
CA ALA A 658 10.67 -25.94 -17.43
C ALA A 658 11.33 -27.31 -17.68
N ASP A 659 12.22 -27.75 -16.78
CA ASP A 659 12.87 -29.06 -16.78
C ASP A 659 12.04 -30.15 -16.06
N GLY A 660 10.82 -29.83 -15.61
CA GLY A 660 9.95 -30.74 -14.87
C GLY A 660 10.17 -30.78 -13.36
N ARG A 661 11.15 -30.04 -12.81
CA ARG A 661 11.43 -30.05 -11.36
C ARG A 661 10.53 -29.11 -10.57
N PHE A 662 10.16 -29.53 -9.36
CA PHE A 662 9.41 -28.72 -8.40
C PHE A 662 10.36 -28.07 -7.39
N ALA A 663 10.56 -26.76 -7.47
CA ALA A 663 11.49 -26.00 -6.64
C ALA A 663 10.78 -25.24 -5.52
N CYS A 664 11.15 -25.48 -4.26
CA CYS A 664 10.59 -24.79 -3.10
C CYS A 664 11.38 -23.50 -2.76
N ASP A 665 10.80 -22.61 -1.94
CA ASP A 665 11.45 -21.39 -1.46
C ASP A 665 12.77 -21.64 -0.70
N HIS A 666 13.66 -20.65 -0.75
CA HIS A 666 15.01 -20.74 -0.16
C HIS A 666 15.00 -20.84 1.39
N ASP A 667 13.93 -20.41 2.05
CA ASP A 667 13.74 -20.55 3.49
C ASP A 667 13.28 -21.96 3.90
N CYS A 668 13.03 -22.84 2.93
CA CYS A 668 12.75 -24.25 3.16
C CYS A 668 14.07 -25.02 3.35
N LEU A 669 14.51 -25.13 4.60
CA LEU A 669 15.76 -25.80 4.99
C LEU A 669 15.91 -27.23 4.43
N GLY A 670 14.81 -27.96 4.21
CA GLY A 670 14.84 -29.25 3.54
C GLY A 670 15.26 -29.12 2.07
N PHE A 671 14.58 -28.25 1.32
CA PHE A 671 14.84 -28.04 -0.10
C PHE A 671 16.20 -27.40 -0.38
N GLU A 672 16.64 -26.43 0.44
CA GLU A 672 17.95 -25.77 0.25
C GLU A 672 19.15 -26.69 0.60
N ARG A 673 18.93 -27.77 1.37
CA ARG A 673 19.95 -28.79 1.66
C ARG A 673 19.89 -30.02 0.73
N ARG A 674 18.69 -30.50 0.41
CA ARG A 674 18.45 -31.80 -0.25
C ARG A 674 17.91 -31.68 -1.69
N ARG A 675 17.54 -30.48 -2.15
CA ARG A 675 16.82 -30.21 -3.44
C ARG A 675 15.51 -30.97 -3.64
N ILE A 676 15.03 -31.64 -2.59
CA ILE A 676 13.69 -32.21 -2.46
C ILE A 676 13.20 -32.01 -1.01
N CYS A 677 11.90 -31.82 -0.84
CA CYS A 677 11.22 -31.71 0.45
C CYS A 677 9.78 -32.22 0.33
N ALA A 678 9.10 -32.40 1.47
CA ALA A 678 7.70 -32.80 1.49
C ALA A 678 6.79 -31.81 0.72
N HIS A 679 7.11 -30.52 0.71
CA HIS A 679 6.37 -29.51 -0.05
C HIS A 679 6.56 -29.67 -1.57
N SER A 680 7.79 -29.80 -2.05
CA SER A 680 8.05 -30.00 -3.49
C SER A 680 7.47 -31.31 -4.01
N LEU A 681 7.47 -32.36 -3.19
CA LEU A 681 6.80 -33.62 -3.51
C LEU A 681 5.26 -33.48 -3.50
N ALA A 682 4.68 -32.78 -2.52
CA ALA A 682 3.23 -32.55 -2.48
C ALA A 682 2.71 -31.76 -3.70
N ALA A 683 3.50 -30.83 -4.25
CA ALA A 683 3.18 -30.19 -5.53
C ALA A 683 3.20 -31.17 -6.72
N ALA A 684 4.20 -32.06 -6.78
CA ALA A 684 4.29 -33.10 -7.81
C ALA A 684 3.13 -34.09 -7.71
N MET A 685 2.68 -34.43 -6.49
CA MET A 685 1.48 -35.24 -6.26
C MET A 685 0.20 -34.54 -6.70
N TYR A 686 0.00 -33.29 -6.27
CA TYR A 686 -1.19 -32.48 -6.61
C TYR A 686 -1.35 -32.21 -8.12
N THR A 687 -0.28 -32.34 -8.90
CA THR A 687 -0.27 -32.15 -10.36
C THR A 687 -0.19 -33.45 -11.16
N ASP A 688 -0.22 -34.60 -10.48
CA ASP A 688 0.01 -35.94 -11.03
C ASP A 688 1.30 -36.08 -11.87
N LYS A 689 2.40 -35.54 -11.34
CA LYS A 689 3.74 -35.50 -11.96
C LYS A 689 4.84 -36.08 -11.09
N VAL A 690 4.48 -36.93 -10.11
CA VAL A 690 5.42 -37.60 -9.20
C VAL A 690 6.51 -38.34 -9.99
N ASN A 691 6.12 -39.17 -10.95
CA ASN A 691 7.05 -39.97 -11.75
C ASN A 691 8.00 -39.10 -12.59
N GLN A 692 7.49 -38.01 -13.17
CA GLN A 692 8.31 -37.04 -13.91
C GLN A 692 9.32 -36.33 -12.99
N PHE A 693 8.89 -35.90 -11.81
CA PHE A 693 9.74 -35.20 -10.85
C PHE A 693 10.84 -36.11 -10.29
N LEU A 694 10.50 -37.33 -9.86
CA LEU A 694 11.45 -38.29 -9.30
C LEU A 694 12.47 -38.78 -10.34
N ALA A 695 12.08 -38.89 -11.61
CA ALA A 695 12.99 -39.26 -12.69
C ALA A 695 14.17 -38.28 -12.88
N THR A 696 14.03 -37.00 -12.52
CA THR A 696 15.13 -36.02 -12.63
C THR A 696 16.30 -36.27 -11.67
N PHE A 697 16.12 -37.07 -10.62
CA PHE A 697 17.15 -37.38 -9.63
C PHE A 697 18.04 -38.57 -10.02
N LYS A 698 17.88 -39.15 -11.22
CA LYS A 698 18.56 -40.38 -11.64
C LYS A 698 20.10 -40.31 -11.72
N ASN A 699 20.73 -39.12 -11.69
CA ASN A 699 22.20 -38.97 -11.78
C ASN A 699 22.76 -37.62 -11.26
N GLU A 700 22.10 -36.92 -10.31
CA GLU A 700 22.64 -35.65 -9.75
C GLU A 700 23.49 -35.89 -8.48
N SER A 701 24.76 -35.45 -8.51
CA SER A 701 25.65 -35.51 -7.35
C SER A 701 25.38 -34.38 -6.35
N ILE A 702 24.68 -34.70 -5.25
CA ILE A 702 24.35 -33.72 -4.20
C ILE A 702 25.62 -33.18 -3.53
N ASN A 703 25.69 -31.86 -3.36
CA ASN A 703 26.81 -31.17 -2.74
C ASN A 703 26.84 -31.38 -1.20
N LEU A 704 27.46 -32.50 -0.78
CA LEU A 704 27.56 -32.98 0.60
C LEU A 704 28.04 -31.93 1.61
N THR A 705 28.80 -30.92 1.18
CA THR A 705 29.37 -29.84 2.01
C THR A 705 28.34 -29.04 2.83
N LYS A 706 27.05 -29.07 2.44
CA LYS A 706 25.94 -28.43 3.19
C LYS A 706 25.22 -29.34 4.20
N LEU A 707 25.52 -30.63 4.23
CA LEU A 707 24.81 -31.61 5.07
C LEU A 707 25.50 -31.93 6.40
N THR A 708 26.81 -31.73 6.51
CA THR A 708 27.64 -32.25 7.62
C THR A 708 28.07 -31.23 8.67
N LEU A 709 27.60 -29.97 8.61
CA LEU A 709 27.99 -28.90 9.55
C LEU A 709 26.81 -28.40 10.41
N PRO A 710 26.77 -28.72 11.71
CA PRO A 710 25.92 -28.05 12.68
C PRO A 710 26.26 -26.56 12.79
N SER A 711 25.24 -25.71 12.96
CA SER A 711 25.38 -24.24 12.94
C SER A 711 25.96 -23.61 14.22
N CYS A 712 26.60 -24.40 15.09
CA CYS A 712 27.12 -23.97 16.39
C CYS A 712 28.64 -23.78 16.46
N LEU A 713 29.42 -24.19 15.45
CA LEU A 713 30.88 -24.01 15.44
C LEU A 713 31.29 -22.63 14.92
N GLN A 714 32.11 -21.92 15.70
CA GLN A 714 32.65 -20.61 15.32
C GLN A 714 33.69 -20.73 14.20
N ARG A 715 33.65 -19.81 13.24
CA ARG A 715 34.62 -19.75 12.12
C ARG A 715 35.98 -19.26 12.62
N GLY A 716 36.88 -20.18 12.95
CA GLY A 716 38.26 -19.86 13.32
C GLY A 716 39.04 -20.96 14.04
N ALA A 717 38.38 -22.03 14.50
CA ALA A 717 39.05 -23.10 15.23
C ALA A 717 40.11 -23.84 14.38
N GLY A 718 41.39 -23.72 14.76
CA GLY A 718 42.36 -24.80 14.60
C GLY A 718 43.37 -24.78 13.44
N LYS A 719 43.41 -23.79 12.52
CA LYS A 719 44.43 -23.78 11.44
C LYS A 719 45.12 -22.43 11.19
N LYS A 720 46.46 -22.48 11.07
CA LYS A 720 47.36 -21.35 10.73
C LYS A 720 47.20 -20.93 9.26
N LYS A 721 47.58 -19.69 8.93
CA LYS A 721 47.59 -19.16 7.55
C LYS A 721 48.71 -19.82 6.72
N ALA A 722 48.40 -20.21 5.48
CA ALA A 722 49.38 -20.44 4.42
C ALA A 722 49.71 -19.10 3.69
N PRO A 723 50.91 -18.93 3.10
CA PRO A 723 51.32 -17.67 2.47
C PRO A 723 50.63 -17.41 1.13
N ALA A 724 50.48 -16.13 0.78
CA ALA A 724 49.81 -15.70 -0.45
C ALA A 724 50.70 -15.84 -1.70
N LYS A 725 50.13 -16.27 -2.83
CA LYS A 725 50.81 -16.18 -4.13
C LYS A 725 50.74 -14.74 -4.67
N ARG A 726 51.90 -14.25 -5.09
CA ARG A 726 52.18 -12.90 -5.60
C ARG A 726 51.99 -12.85 -7.12
N LYS A 727 51.45 -11.76 -7.66
CA LYS A 727 51.73 -11.28 -9.03
C LYS A 727 51.93 -9.76 -9.01
N GLN A 728 52.63 -9.26 -10.02
CA GLN A 728 53.34 -7.98 -10.04
C GLN A 728 52.56 -6.82 -10.72
N PRO A 729 53.07 -5.57 -10.70
CA PRO A 729 52.24 -4.36 -10.71
C PRO A 729 52.33 -3.49 -11.99
N GLU A 730 51.76 -2.28 -11.88
CA GLU A 730 52.06 -1.06 -12.68
C GLU A 730 51.53 -1.05 -14.14
N SER A 731 51.25 0.10 -14.76
CA SER A 731 51.91 1.42 -14.63
C SER A 731 51.05 2.64 -14.22
N VAL A 732 51.56 3.33 -13.19
CA VAL A 732 51.76 4.80 -13.05
C VAL A 732 51.87 5.53 -14.42
N CYS A 733 51.35 6.75 -14.67
CA CYS A 733 50.47 7.66 -13.88
C CYS A 733 49.49 8.41 -14.84
N THR A 734 49.17 9.73 -14.87
CA THR A 734 49.60 10.97 -14.15
C THR A 734 48.47 12.03 -14.23
N ASN A 735 48.60 13.16 -13.52
CA ASN A 735 47.84 14.41 -13.73
C ASN A 735 48.83 15.57 -14.03
N VAL A 736 48.37 16.73 -14.52
CA VAL A 736 48.60 18.09 -13.94
C VAL A 736 48.12 19.24 -14.87
N THR A 737 47.28 20.12 -14.28
CA THR A 737 46.90 21.54 -14.55
C THR A 737 46.72 22.18 -15.95
N LEU A 738 46.14 23.39 -15.90
CA LEU A 738 45.73 24.30 -16.97
C LEU A 738 46.70 25.50 -17.12
N ASN A 739 46.57 26.19 -18.26
CA ASN A 739 46.93 27.60 -18.55
C ASN A 739 48.41 28.03 -18.62
N ASP A 740 48.89 28.20 -19.85
CA ASP A 740 49.60 29.38 -20.40
C ASP A 740 49.25 29.40 -21.92
N ILE A 741 48.55 30.39 -22.52
CA ILE A 741 48.81 31.83 -22.73
C ILE A 741 49.71 32.11 -23.96
N PHE A 742 49.01 32.32 -25.10
CA PHE A 742 49.31 33.10 -26.32
C PHE A 742 50.76 33.24 -26.88
N ALA A 743 50.92 32.82 -28.14
CA ALA A 743 51.76 33.48 -29.16
C ALA A 743 51.22 33.17 -30.58
N GLU A 744 51.57 34.02 -31.56
CA GLU A 744 51.22 33.92 -32.99
C GLU A 744 52.31 33.09 -33.76
N ASP A 745 52.28 32.76 -35.06
CA ASP A 745 51.50 33.31 -36.19
C ASP A 745 51.42 32.38 -37.44
N GLN A 746 50.53 32.74 -38.38
CA GLN A 746 50.55 32.59 -39.85
C GLN A 746 50.57 31.23 -40.62
N ASN A 747 49.52 31.12 -41.47
CA ASN A 747 49.47 30.62 -42.86
C ASN A 747 49.48 29.10 -43.22
N GLY A 748 48.30 28.64 -43.68
CA GLY A 748 48.10 27.39 -44.44
C GLY A 748 46.60 27.17 -44.77
N PRO A 749 46.12 27.37 -46.01
CA PRO A 749 44.67 27.50 -46.27
C PRO A 749 43.98 26.26 -46.88
N ASP A 750 42.98 25.71 -46.17
CA ASP A 750 41.74 25.21 -46.77
C ASP A 750 40.60 25.30 -45.72
N VAL A 751 39.51 25.99 -46.05
CA VAL A 751 38.34 26.16 -45.18
C VAL A 751 37.07 25.85 -45.97
N THR A 752 36.54 24.65 -45.76
CA THR A 752 35.25 24.20 -46.32
C THR A 752 34.15 24.12 -45.24
N PRO A 753 32.87 24.37 -45.59
CA PRO A 753 32.09 25.34 -44.80
C PRO A 753 31.16 24.74 -43.71
N PRO A 754 30.66 25.56 -42.76
CA PRO A 754 29.73 25.11 -41.72
C PRO A 754 28.41 24.62 -42.32
N LYS A 755 27.95 23.44 -41.90
CA LYS A 755 26.74 22.77 -42.45
C LYS A 755 25.42 23.30 -41.87
N HIS A 756 25.27 24.64 -41.86
CA HIS A 756 23.99 25.32 -41.75
C HIS A 756 23.47 25.66 -43.16
N ALA A 757 22.38 25.02 -43.59
CA ALA A 757 21.71 25.39 -44.83
C ALA A 757 20.72 26.54 -44.56
N ALA A 758 21.11 27.76 -44.93
CA ALA A 758 20.20 28.91 -44.98
C ALA A 758 19.55 29.00 -46.36
N VAL A 759 18.24 29.27 -46.39
CA VAL A 759 17.52 29.70 -47.60
C VAL A 759 17.13 31.15 -47.38
N VAL A 760 17.40 32.01 -48.35
CA VAL A 760 17.14 33.45 -48.29
C VAL A 760 16.20 33.82 -49.43
N GLU A 761 14.95 34.13 -49.09
CA GLU A 761 14.02 34.81 -50.00
C GLU A 761 14.04 36.31 -49.66
N ARG A 762 14.10 37.17 -50.68
CA ARG A 762 14.02 38.62 -50.52
C ARG A 762 12.58 39.09 -50.74
N SER A 763 12.01 39.75 -49.74
CA SER A 763 10.90 40.69 -49.91
C SER A 763 11.26 42.03 -49.25
N SER A 764 10.56 43.09 -49.64
CA SER A 764 11.02 44.49 -49.49
C SER A 764 10.90 45.11 -48.08
N SER A 765 10.78 44.31 -47.01
CA SER A 765 10.63 44.82 -45.63
C SER A 765 11.21 43.90 -44.54
N GLY A 766 12.53 43.95 -44.37
CA GLY A 766 13.25 43.43 -43.19
C GLY A 766 13.77 41.98 -43.31
N MET A 767 14.98 41.74 -42.80
CA MET A 767 15.68 40.46 -42.96
C MET A 767 15.38 39.48 -41.82
N LYS A 768 14.68 38.38 -42.12
CA LYS A 768 14.41 37.28 -41.17
C LYS A 768 15.25 36.04 -41.46
N MET A 769 16.28 35.78 -40.66
CA MET A 769 17.00 34.50 -40.69
C MET A 769 16.28 33.44 -39.86
N THR A 770 16.15 32.22 -40.40
CA THR A 770 15.57 31.06 -39.69
C THR A 770 16.51 29.86 -39.72
N LEU A 771 17.20 29.60 -38.61
CA LEU A 771 18.09 28.44 -38.47
C LEU A 771 17.29 27.15 -38.23
N LYS A 772 17.36 26.20 -39.17
CA LYS A 772 16.78 24.85 -39.02
C LYS A 772 17.84 23.85 -38.55
N THR A 773 17.82 23.50 -37.27
CA THR A 773 18.63 22.40 -36.72
C THR A 773 18.12 21.04 -37.21
N LYS A 774 19.02 20.13 -37.60
CA LYS A 774 18.66 18.74 -37.91
C LYS A 774 18.41 17.97 -36.60
N PRO A 775 17.35 17.14 -36.51
CA PRO A 775 17.07 16.36 -35.30
C PRO A 775 18.09 15.21 -35.13
N PRO A 776 18.30 14.72 -33.89
CA PRO A 776 19.19 13.58 -33.63
C PRO A 776 18.67 12.29 -34.26
N LYS A 777 19.56 11.35 -34.62
CA LYS A 777 19.19 10.05 -35.19
C LYS A 777 18.25 9.27 -34.24
N LYS A 778 17.18 8.66 -34.78
CA LYS A 778 16.25 7.82 -34.02
C LYS A 778 16.98 6.56 -33.49
N PRO A 779 16.83 6.19 -32.20
CA PRO A 779 17.41 4.96 -31.69
C PRO A 779 16.84 3.71 -32.39
N LYS A 780 17.68 2.69 -32.60
CA LYS A 780 17.19 1.36 -32.98
C LYS A 780 16.38 0.74 -31.84
N LEU A 781 15.39 -0.07 -32.19
CA LEU A 781 14.56 -0.84 -31.27
C LEU A 781 15.05 -2.30 -31.23
N THR A 782 14.74 -2.98 -30.13
CA THR A 782 14.87 -4.44 -29.99
C THR A 782 13.49 -5.05 -29.84
N GLU A 783 13.20 -6.08 -30.63
CA GLU A 783 11.90 -6.75 -30.71
C GLU A 783 11.52 -7.37 -29.35
N THR A 784 10.49 -6.80 -28.72
CA THR A 784 10.13 -7.06 -27.32
C THR A 784 8.64 -6.81 -27.07
N SER A 785 7.77 -7.40 -27.89
CA SER A 785 6.32 -7.43 -27.65
C SER A 785 5.78 -8.84 -27.87
N SER A 786 5.03 -9.35 -26.90
CA SER A 786 4.31 -10.63 -26.98
C SER A 786 2.79 -10.42 -27.11
N THR A 787 2.37 -9.26 -27.63
CA THR A 787 0.95 -8.96 -27.87
C THR A 787 0.47 -9.63 -29.15
N PRO A 788 -0.78 -10.13 -29.20
CA PRO A 788 -1.35 -10.62 -30.45
C PRO A 788 -1.55 -9.48 -31.45
N PHE A 789 -1.47 -9.82 -32.74
CA PHE A 789 -1.89 -8.96 -33.83
C PHE A 789 -3.43 -8.93 -33.89
N HIS A 790 -4.00 -7.76 -34.22
CA HIS A 790 -5.45 -7.58 -34.34
C HIS A 790 -5.83 -7.04 -35.72
N LEU A 791 -6.70 -7.74 -36.45
CA LEU A 791 -7.38 -7.16 -37.61
C LEU A 791 -8.34 -6.06 -37.13
N ILE A 792 -8.28 -4.86 -37.71
CA ILE A 792 -9.25 -3.79 -37.47
C ILE A 792 -9.68 -3.12 -38.78
N ARG A 793 -10.84 -2.46 -38.78
CA ARG A 793 -11.21 -1.55 -39.87
C ARG A 793 -10.42 -0.24 -39.77
N ILE A 794 -10.04 0.31 -40.92
CA ILE A 794 -9.44 1.63 -41.05
C ILE A 794 -10.51 2.67 -40.63
N THR A 795 -10.05 3.71 -39.93
CA THR A 795 -10.86 4.85 -39.47
C THR A 795 -9.97 6.10 -39.48
N GLY A 796 -10.54 7.29 -39.75
CA GLY A 796 -9.86 8.47 -40.35
C GLY A 796 -8.60 9.08 -39.69
N ASN A 797 -8.14 8.55 -38.55
CA ASN A 797 -6.84 8.88 -37.96
C ASN A 797 -5.71 7.89 -38.34
N ILE A 798 -6.04 6.70 -38.86
CA ILE A 798 -5.08 5.71 -39.37
C ILE A 798 -4.68 6.10 -40.80
N ARG A 799 -3.41 6.45 -41.05
CA ARG A 799 -2.97 7.06 -42.33
C ARG A 799 -1.75 6.44 -42.99
N LYS A 800 -0.97 5.60 -42.30
CA LYS A 800 0.25 4.97 -42.84
C LYS A 800 0.46 3.56 -42.27
N CYS A 801 0.96 2.68 -43.12
CA CYS A 801 1.58 1.40 -42.75
C CYS A 801 2.99 1.65 -42.19
N VAL A 802 3.39 0.89 -41.16
CA VAL A 802 4.72 1.00 -40.55
C VAL A 802 5.78 0.21 -41.31
N GLY A 803 5.46 -1.00 -41.81
CA GLY A 803 6.38 -1.83 -42.60
C GLY A 803 6.81 -1.16 -43.92
N CYS A 804 5.88 -0.97 -44.86
CA CYS A 804 6.19 -0.39 -46.18
C CYS A 804 6.15 1.15 -46.24
N GLY A 805 5.77 1.84 -45.15
CA GLY A 805 5.61 3.31 -45.11
C GLY A 805 4.44 3.88 -45.94
N GLY A 806 3.75 3.05 -46.73
CA GLY A 806 2.69 3.42 -47.65
C GLY A 806 1.43 3.95 -46.95
N LYS A 807 0.57 4.66 -47.70
CA LYS A 807 -0.71 5.17 -47.15
C LYS A 807 -1.67 4.01 -46.88
N LEU A 808 -2.26 4.01 -45.69
CA LEU A 808 -3.53 3.33 -45.46
C LEU A 808 -4.62 4.33 -45.91
N LYS A 809 -5.53 3.86 -46.77
CA LYS A 809 -6.65 4.62 -47.33
C LYS A 809 -7.92 3.83 -47.03
N ASP A 810 -9.02 4.51 -46.73
CA ASP A 810 -10.35 3.91 -46.89
C ASP A 810 -10.62 3.74 -48.39
N GLY A 811 -10.93 2.51 -48.82
CA GLY A 811 -11.23 2.17 -50.22
C GLY A 811 -12.54 1.41 -50.39
N THR A 812 -12.89 1.09 -51.64
CA THR A 812 -14.18 0.49 -52.02
C THR A 812 -14.19 -1.04 -52.00
N SER A 813 -13.05 -1.72 -51.89
CA SER A 813 -12.99 -3.18 -51.70
C SER A 813 -12.71 -3.55 -50.24
N TYR A 814 -13.12 -4.75 -49.83
CA TYR A 814 -13.03 -5.21 -48.44
C TYR A 814 -11.59 -5.18 -47.90
N ASP A 815 -10.61 -5.62 -48.70
CA ASP A 815 -9.18 -5.62 -48.37
C ASP A 815 -8.59 -4.20 -48.21
N THR A 816 -9.25 -3.19 -48.80
CA THR A 816 -8.88 -1.77 -48.64
C THR A 816 -9.58 -1.08 -47.47
N GLN A 817 -10.35 -1.80 -46.65
CA GLN A 817 -11.01 -1.27 -45.45
C GLN A 817 -10.43 -1.83 -44.15
N ILE A 818 -9.46 -2.75 -44.21
CA ILE A 818 -8.86 -3.42 -43.06
C ILE A 818 -7.35 -3.18 -42.97
N CYS A 819 -6.82 -3.21 -41.75
CA CYS A 819 -5.40 -3.17 -41.48
C CYS A 819 -5.05 -4.03 -40.25
N VAL A 820 -3.81 -4.49 -40.16
CA VAL A 820 -3.30 -5.22 -39.00
C VAL A 820 -2.79 -4.20 -37.99
N ARG A 821 -3.30 -4.25 -36.76
CA ARG A 821 -2.84 -3.43 -35.63
C ARG A 821 -2.04 -4.28 -34.65
N HIS A 822 -0.85 -3.80 -34.29
CA HIS A 822 0.00 -4.38 -33.25
C HIS A 822 0.34 -3.32 -32.19
N LYS A 823 0.83 -3.73 -31.01
CA LYS A 823 1.30 -2.81 -29.96
C LYS A 823 2.80 -2.93 -29.83
N GLU A 824 3.49 -1.84 -30.15
CA GLU A 824 4.95 -1.82 -30.21
C GLU A 824 5.56 -0.68 -29.41
N ASN A 825 6.80 -0.93 -29.01
CA ASN A 825 7.69 0.06 -28.46
C ASN A 825 8.12 1.01 -29.58
N GLU A 826 7.70 2.28 -29.55
CA GLU A 826 8.17 3.28 -30.51
C GLU A 826 9.03 4.36 -29.83
N TYR A 827 9.75 5.15 -30.63
CA TYR A 827 10.38 6.39 -30.18
C TYR A 827 9.78 7.58 -30.92
N TYR A 828 9.21 8.53 -30.19
CA TYR A 828 8.77 9.82 -30.73
C TYR A 828 9.75 10.92 -30.33
N LEU A 829 9.92 11.93 -31.19
CA LEU A 829 10.77 13.08 -30.89
C LEU A 829 9.95 14.14 -30.14
N ASP A 830 10.30 14.41 -28.88
CA ASP A 830 9.72 15.52 -28.14
C ASP A 830 10.28 16.84 -28.67
N LYS A 831 9.47 17.56 -29.44
CA LYS A 831 9.86 18.82 -30.08
C LYS A 831 10.22 19.95 -29.09
N LYS A 832 9.77 19.89 -27.83
CA LYS A 832 10.13 20.89 -26.80
C LYS A 832 11.49 20.58 -26.16
N MET A 833 11.83 19.29 -26.06
CA MET A 833 13.04 18.81 -25.39
C MET A 833 14.17 18.41 -26.36
N ASN A 834 13.88 18.34 -27.67
CA ASN A 834 14.73 17.78 -28.74
C ASN A 834 15.29 16.37 -28.43
N THR A 835 14.56 15.56 -27.66
CA THR A 835 14.97 14.22 -27.22
C THR A 835 13.98 13.16 -27.68
N TRP A 836 14.48 11.99 -28.06
CA TRP A 836 13.66 10.82 -28.33
C TRP A 836 13.12 10.23 -27.03
N LYS A 837 11.79 10.13 -26.90
CA LYS A 837 11.10 9.48 -25.78
C LYS A 837 10.51 8.16 -26.24
N LYS A 838 10.70 7.10 -25.45
CA LYS A 838 10.08 5.79 -25.69
C LYS A 838 8.59 5.85 -25.34
N THR A 839 7.76 5.30 -26.20
CA THR A 839 6.31 5.12 -26.01
C THR A 839 5.92 3.66 -26.31
N PHE A 840 4.71 3.26 -25.93
CA PHE A 840 4.14 1.96 -26.30
C PHE A 840 2.76 2.21 -26.92
N SER A 841 2.64 1.98 -28.22
CA SER A 841 1.55 2.53 -29.03
C SER A 841 1.05 1.57 -30.10
N ASN A 842 -0.20 1.79 -30.54
CA ASN A 842 -0.83 1.05 -31.63
C ASN A 842 -0.18 1.43 -32.96
N VAL A 843 0.61 0.52 -33.53
CA VAL A 843 1.15 0.58 -34.89
C VAL A 843 0.25 -0.19 -35.86
N HIS A 844 0.29 0.17 -37.14
CA HIS A 844 -0.64 -0.32 -38.15
C HIS A 844 0.10 -0.75 -39.43
N TYR A 845 -0.34 -1.84 -40.04
CA TYR A 845 0.28 -2.48 -41.21
C TYR A 845 -0.77 -2.84 -42.25
N HIS A 846 -0.38 -2.94 -43.51
CA HIS A 846 -1.25 -3.56 -44.53
C HIS A 846 -1.44 -5.04 -44.25
N CYS A 847 -2.55 -5.63 -44.72
CA CYS A 847 -2.73 -7.09 -44.73
C CYS A 847 -1.88 -7.72 -45.85
N LYS A 848 -0.55 -7.67 -45.71
CA LYS A 848 0.46 -8.19 -46.64
C LYS A 848 1.60 -8.85 -45.87
N LEU A 849 2.21 -9.88 -46.43
CA LEU A 849 3.30 -10.60 -45.77
C LEU A 849 4.59 -9.75 -45.65
N ASP A 850 4.77 -8.79 -46.55
CA ASP A 850 5.94 -7.87 -46.59
C ASP A 850 5.79 -6.62 -45.70
N CYS A 851 4.84 -6.62 -44.74
CA CYS A 851 4.45 -5.43 -43.97
C CYS A 851 4.39 -5.68 -42.46
#